data_AF-A0A3R6X9E8-F1
#
_entry.id   AF-A0A3R6X9E8-F1
#
_cell.length_a   1.000
_cell.length_b   1.000
_cell.length_c   1.000
_cell.angle_alpha   90.00
_cell.angle_beta   90.00
_cell.angle_gamma   90.00
#
_symmetry.space_group_name_H-M   'P 1'
#
loop_
_entity.id
_entity.type
_entity.pdbx_description
1 polymer ?
#
loop_
_entity_poly.entity_id
_entity_poly.type
_entity_poly.pdbx_seq_one_letter_code
_entity_poly.pdbx_strand_id
1 'polypeptide(L)'
;MGCPALAHVNVSHCVKLTDLSLRAVADGCIRLGLLDISGCPRMSDIGLRYLSVHCRDLHTLGLRSTILISDGLSLGRENAQGLAALSHGCKRLQHLDLTKCIRVDDAACKQIGRGFHDLRTLILFGCSSVSSPGVRDVSRQCHKLTLLDLSHCRLVDDAALVAMGGSDGGMPLLQSLRLRECEKVTTAGIQQLCKGCIYIRTLDLAGCHRLDDMALLAICDHLTELQHLWLAGLHSITIIGVSWLADRCINLMELDVTVRCYIVSYIRHTHAEHYTELGHFVHGTQAAASRVEVWRPPRARQSERHRAKISSHGHDVPRPLWHVLESCDSHPGTTLFFLRFAFFTRFKCLYRAKVARRDAARRREQALVHWAASKMQSVFRGRQARQYAAVQRMLRRRQHDAATRIQVGPSYEYNPYPIRIQDLMIQPSFSSSPSFQAAYRAHVARTLAERLRKQRDRDRYVRMVIRVQSAWRRKKARDVFNSKRLLKQAWEARRQMAGAVLQRAFRAYGWRNRNSLFSTALKAKKAEQQAAANKLQTLYRGRAARLEAQQKRQALKLFKRKKEHAAMCLQRVIRRRRENRLHQRRLDEDAAARSAATKIQRRFRRRQDMLSYQLMKIGREFQLRTDAALRLQAAWRRKQGHMAKHMLRVLKDEQYQRRAKAATKLQTRWRGRLGRAAAAQAQQAAIQRLVLQTKLENHLATVIQAGWRGQKGRQRYREAVHARKRRWKEVPNAEGTGAKVYFVSVKRCRLDIVMDCK
;
A
#
# COMPACT_ATOMS: atom_id res chain seq x y z
N MET A 1 13.30 -16.93 -38.47
CA MET A 1 12.11 -16.13 -38.82
C MET A 1 11.92 -15.06 -37.76
N GLY A 2 11.77 -13.79 -38.15
CA GLY A 2 11.62 -12.66 -37.23
C GLY A 2 11.03 -11.45 -37.96
N CYS A 3 10.70 -10.40 -37.21
CA CYS A 3 10.07 -9.18 -37.74
C CYS A 3 11.03 -7.99 -37.60
N PRO A 4 12.09 -7.88 -38.44
CA PRO A 4 13.17 -6.91 -38.23
C PRO A 4 12.74 -5.43 -38.37
N ALA A 5 11.58 -5.17 -38.98
CA ALA A 5 10.98 -3.83 -39.08
C ALA A 5 10.13 -3.43 -37.85
N LEU A 6 9.94 -4.33 -36.86
CA LEU A 6 9.03 -4.11 -35.74
C LEU A 6 9.64 -3.17 -34.68
N ALA A 7 9.33 -1.87 -34.80
CA ALA A 7 9.88 -0.81 -33.94
C ALA A 7 9.14 -0.63 -32.60
N HIS A 8 7.89 -1.09 -32.49
CA HIS A 8 7.07 -0.93 -31.29
C HIS A 8 6.34 -2.23 -30.94
N VAL A 9 6.49 -2.70 -29.70
CA VAL A 9 5.83 -3.89 -29.16
C VAL A 9 5.18 -3.54 -27.81
N ASN A 10 3.88 -3.77 -27.68
CA ASN A 10 3.20 -3.80 -26.39
C ASN A 10 2.63 -5.20 -26.18
N VAL A 11 3.09 -5.88 -25.13
CA VAL A 11 2.56 -7.16 -24.64
C VAL A 11 2.25 -7.07 -23.16
N SER A 12 1.83 -5.89 -22.69
CA SER A 12 1.41 -5.68 -21.32
C SER A 12 0.29 -6.66 -20.91
N HIS A 13 0.29 -7.04 -19.64
CA HIS A 13 -0.63 -8.00 -19.01
C HIS A 13 -0.72 -9.39 -19.66
N CYS A 14 0.19 -9.74 -20.59
CA CYS A 14 0.26 -11.05 -21.23
C CYS A 14 0.94 -12.10 -20.34
N VAL A 15 0.30 -12.43 -19.21
CA VAL A 15 0.83 -13.25 -18.09
C VAL A 15 1.36 -14.66 -18.45
N LYS A 16 1.14 -15.16 -19.67
CA LYS A 16 1.69 -16.43 -20.16
C LYS A 16 3.12 -16.31 -20.72
N LEU A 17 3.54 -15.13 -21.16
CA LEU A 17 4.85 -14.89 -21.76
C LEU A 17 5.99 -15.02 -20.74
N THR A 18 7.18 -15.36 -21.21
CA THR A 18 8.37 -15.64 -20.37
C THR A 18 9.63 -15.02 -20.95
N ASP A 19 10.78 -15.20 -20.29
CA ASP A 19 12.08 -14.76 -20.81
C ASP A 19 12.45 -15.38 -22.18
N LEU A 20 11.90 -16.55 -22.53
CA LEU A 20 12.02 -17.12 -23.87
C LEU A 20 11.27 -16.30 -24.92
N SER A 21 10.14 -15.69 -24.55
CA SER A 21 9.40 -14.76 -25.40
C SER A 21 10.19 -13.47 -25.61
N LEU A 22 10.84 -12.94 -24.55
CA LEU A 22 11.75 -11.79 -24.68
C LEU A 22 12.98 -12.09 -25.54
N ARG A 23 13.55 -13.29 -25.43
CA ARG A 23 14.62 -13.73 -26.33
C ARG A 23 14.15 -13.76 -27.79
N ALA A 24 13.00 -14.37 -28.09
CA ALA A 24 12.48 -14.41 -29.46
C ALA A 24 12.20 -13.00 -30.04
N VAL A 25 11.77 -12.06 -29.20
CA VAL A 25 11.63 -10.65 -29.57
C VAL A 25 13.00 -10.00 -29.81
N ALA A 26 14.00 -10.21 -28.94
CA ALA A 26 15.33 -9.65 -29.08
C ALA A 26 16.06 -10.17 -30.34
N ASP A 27 16.08 -11.49 -30.52
CA ASP A 27 16.73 -12.18 -31.63
C ASP A 27 16.03 -11.87 -32.97
N GLY A 28 14.72 -11.50 -32.95
CA GLY A 28 13.89 -11.28 -34.14
C GLY A 28 13.53 -9.83 -34.50
N CYS A 29 13.66 -8.87 -33.58
CA CYS A 29 13.16 -7.49 -33.72
C CYS A 29 14.28 -6.45 -33.43
N ILE A 30 15.38 -6.54 -34.16
CA ILE A 30 16.61 -5.74 -33.90
C ILE A 30 16.42 -4.21 -33.93
N ARG A 31 15.36 -3.69 -34.56
CA ARG A 31 15.03 -2.25 -34.63
C ARG A 31 14.01 -1.78 -33.57
N LEU A 32 13.80 -2.55 -32.51
CA LEU A 32 12.83 -2.27 -31.46
C LEU A 32 13.17 -1.01 -30.66
N GLY A 33 12.42 0.07 -30.89
CA GLY A 33 12.51 1.35 -30.17
C GLY A 33 11.63 1.42 -28.92
N LEU A 34 10.46 0.79 -28.94
CA LEU A 34 9.54 0.73 -27.79
C LEU A 34 9.19 -0.71 -27.43
N LEU A 35 9.36 -1.07 -26.17
CA LEU A 35 8.84 -2.30 -25.59
C LEU A 35 8.05 -2.02 -24.31
N ASP A 36 6.84 -2.54 -24.20
CA ASP A 36 6.07 -2.55 -22.96
C ASP A 36 5.70 -3.99 -22.56
N ILE A 37 6.19 -4.41 -21.40
CA ILE A 37 5.93 -5.72 -20.76
C ILE A 37 5.30 -5.55 -19.38
N SER A 38 4.73 -4.38 -19.10
CA SER A 38 4.02 -4.07 -17.85
C SER A 38 3.03 -5.17 -17.47
N GLY A 39 3.08 -5.67 -16.24
CA GLY A 39 2.17 -6.70 -15.75
C GLY A 39 2.46 -8.13 -16.26
N CYS A 40 3.65 -8.41 -16.78
CA CYS A 40 4.11 -9.77 -17.11
C CYS A 40 4.95 -10.39 -15.96
N PRO A 41 4.36 -11.12 -14.99
CA PRO A 41 5.07 -11.57 -13.78
C PRO A 41 6.07 -12.72 -14.01
N ARG A 42 6.14 -13.27 -15.23
CA ARG A 42 7.02 -14.38 -15.62
C ARG A 42 8.23 -13.94 -16.47
N MET A 43 8.43 -12.63 -16.63
CA MET A 43 9.63 -12.05 -17.22
C MET A 43 10.55 -11.52 -16.11
N SER A 44 11.85 -11.76 -16.26
CA SER A 44 12.90 -11.49 -15.26
C SER A 44 14.10 -10.76 -15.87
N ASP A 45 15.11 -10.50 -15.03
CA ASP A 45 16.42 -10.01 -15.46
C ASP A 45 17.05 -10.80 -16.62
N ILE A 46 16.75 -12.11 -16.75
CA ILE A 46 17.24 -12.96 -17.83
C ILE A 46 16.69 -12.49 -19.19
N GLY A 47 15.41 -12.15 -19.27
CA GLY A 47 14.81 -11.59 -20.48
C GLY A 47 15.39 -10.23 -20.87
N LEU A 48 15.67 -9.38 -19.87
CA LEU A 48 16.31 -8.07 -20.09
C LEU A 48 17.74 -8.19 -20.65
N ARG A 49 18.49 -9.22 -20.24
CA ARG A 49 19.82 -9.50 -20.79
C ARG A 49 19.76 -9.77 -22.30
N TYR A 50 18.79 -10.56 -22.79
CA TYR A 50 18.63 -10.80 -24.23
C TYR A 50 18.32 -9.52 -25.02
N LEU A 51 17.42 -8.69 -24.51
CA LEU A 51 17.10 -7.37 -25.09
C LEU A 51 18.36 -6.48 -25.18
N SER A 52 19.18 -6.44 -24.13
CA SER A 52 20.37 -5.57 -24.09
C SER A 52 21.42 -5.87 -25.16
N VAL A 53 21.52 -7.12 -25.63
CA VAL A 53 22.52 -7.50 -26.64
C VAL A 53 22.11 -7.04 -28.04
N HIS A 54 20.81 -7.13 -28.35
CA HIS A 54 20.26 -6.97 -29.70
C HIS A 54 19.48 -5.66 -29.93
N CYS A 55 18.65 -5.22 -28.98
CA CYS A 55 17.74 -4.07 -29.11
C CYS A 55 18.43 -2.75 -28.71
N ARG A 56 19.45 -2.33 -29.46
CA ARG A 56 20.28 -1.15 -29.10
C ARG A 56 19.61 0.21 -29.33
N ASP A 57 18.61 0.26 -30.22
CA ASP A 57 17.80 1.46 -30.49
C ASP A 57 16.63 1.67 -29.52
N LEU A 58 16.51 0.83 -28.47
CA LEU A 58 15.43 0.89 -27.49
C LEU A 58 15.44 2.24 -26.73
N HIS A 59 14.45 3.08 -27.01
CA HIS A 59 14.24 4.40 -26.42
C HIS A 59 13.14 4.42 -25.35
N THR A 60 12.23 3.44 -25.33
CA THR A 60 11.13 3.35 -24.35
C THR A 60 10.99 1.92 -23.84
N LEU A 61 11.02 1.74 -22.51
CA LEU A 61 10.86 0.45 -21.84
C LEU A 61 9.86 0.52 -20.67
N GLY A 62 8.75 -0.21 -20.78
CA GLY A 62 7.71 -0.35 -19.76
C GLY A 62 7.83 -1.67 -18.99
N LEU A 63 8.07 -1.58 -17.67
CA LEU A 63 8.33 -2.70 -16.75
C LEU A 63 7.38 -2.68 -15.54
N ARG A 64 6.25 -1.98 -15.63
CA ARG A 64 5.37 -1.75 -14.47
C ARG A 64 4.91 -3.08 -13.85
N SER A 65 5.17 -3.26 -12.56
CA SER A 65 4.80 -4.42 -11.75
C SER A 65 5.37 -5.78 -12.23
N THR A 66 6.50 -5.79 -12.95
CA THR A 66 7.26 -7.03 -13.21
C THR A 66 8.07 -7.41 -11.95
N ILE A 67 7.64 -8.45 -11.26
CA ILE A 67 8.12 -8.78 -9.90
C ILE A 67 9.55 -9.38 -9.89
N LEU A 68 10.02 -9.93 -11.01
CA LEU A 68 11.27 -10.70 -11.11
C LEU A 68 12.48 -9.89 -11.62
N ILE A 69 12.39 -8.56 -11.70
CA ILE A 69 13.53 -7.67 -12.03
C ILE A 69 14.16 -7.20 -10.71
N SER A 70 15.47 -7.44 -10.53
CA SER A 70 16.20 -7.05 -9.32
C SER A 70 17.69 -6.81 -9.58
N ASP A 71 18.25 -5.94 -8.75
CA ASP A 71 19.69 -5.66 -8.57
C ASP A 71 20.39 -6.64 -7.59
N GLY A 72 19.63 -7.41 -6.83
CA GLY A 72 20.06 -8.73 -6.34
C GLY A 72 20.54 -8.81 -4.88
N LEU A 73 19.63 -9.21 -3.98
CA LEU A 73 20.00 -9.73 -2.65
C LEU A 73 19.12 -10.92 -2.19
N SER A 74 18.82 -11.84 -3.10
CA SER A 74 18.03 -13.06 -2.81
C SER A 74 18.77 -14.35 -3.20
N LEU A 75 19.47 -14.94 -2.22
CA LEU A 75 19.77 -16.38 -2.13
C LEU A 75 20.44 -17.05 -3.36
N GLY A 76 21.62 -16.57 -3.73
CA GLY A 76 22.65 -17.37 -4.42
C GLY A 76 22.79 -17.17 -5.94
N ARG A 77 24.05 -17.21 -6.40
CA ARG A 77 24.52 -17.23 -7.80
C ARG A 77 24.02 -16.09 -8.72
N GLU A 78 24.80 -15.00 -8.75
CA GLU A 78 25.28 -14.29 -9.96
C GLU A 78 24.28 -13.68 -10.98
N ASN A 79 22.97 -13.92 -10.92
CA ASN A 79 22.09 -13.75 -12.08
C ASN A 79 21.07 -12.59 -12.05
N ALA A 80 21.02 -11.76 -11.00
CA ALA A 80 20.08 -10.62 -10.88
C ALA A 80 20.75 -9.28 -11.24
N GLN A 81 20.88 -8.99 -12.54
CA GLN A 81 21.50 -7.77 -13.07
C GLN A 81 20.89 -7.28 -14.41
N GLY A 82 19.58 -7.45 -14.62
CA GLY A 82 18.93 -7.13 -15.89
C GLY A 82 19.03 -5.64 -16.25
N LEU A 83 18.87 -4.75 -15.26
CA LEU A 83 19.08 -3.31 -15.44
C LEU A 83 20.54 -2.94 -15.72
N ALA A 84 21.53 -3.69 -15.22
CA ALA A 84 22.96 -3.43 -15.51
C ALA A 84 23.36 -3.90 -16.92
N ALA A 85 22.72 -4.97 -17.42
CA ALA A 85 22.87 -5.39 -18.81
C ALA A 85 22.25 -4.36 -19.76
N LEU A 86 21.01 -3.93 -19.50
CA LEU A 86 20.36 -2.84 -20.24
C LEU A 86 21.17 -1.54 -20.19
N SER A 87 21.77 -1.19 -19.05
CA SER A 87 22.59 0.03 -18.91
C SER A 87 23.89 -0.02 -19.73
N HIS A 88 24.36 -1.20 -20.12
CA HIS A 88 25.42 -1.38 -21.13
C HIS A 88 24.88 -1.31 -22.57
N GLY A 89 23.81 -2.05 -22.88
CA GLY A 89 23.35 -2.26 -24.25
C GLY A 89 22.45 -1.16 -24.84
N CYS A 90 21.49 -0.67 -24.05
CA CYS A 90 20.41 0.20 -24.52
C CYS A 90 20.69 1.68 -24.19
N LYS A 91 21.83 2.21 -24.64
CA LYS A 91 22.29 3.59 -24.33
C LYS A 91 21.32 4.70 -24.78
N ARG A 92 20.44 4.41 -25.75
CA ARG A 92 19.43 5.35 -26.29
C ARG A 92 18.14 5.45 -25.46
N LEU A 93 18.06 4.83 -24.28
CA LEU A 93 16.84 4.80 -23.46
C LEU A 93 16.45 6.19 -22.94
N GLN A 94 15.29 6.69 -23.38
CA GLN A 94 14.72 8.00 -23.02
C GLN A 94 13.57 7.89 -22.01
N HIS A 95 12.83 6.77 -21.99
CA HIS A 95 11.70 6.56 -21.08
C HIS A 95 11.77 5.18 -20.41
N LEU A 96 11.74 5.15 -19.07
CA LEU A 96 11.78 3.93 -18.25
C LEU A 96 10.69 3.97 -17.17
N ASP A 97 9.73 3.04 -17.22
CA ASP A 97 8.70 2.86 -16.18
C ASP A 97 8.95 1.59 -15.37
N LEU A 98 9.35 1.76 -14.10
CA LEU A 98 9.59 0.72 -13.11
C LEU A 98 8.50 0.70 -12.02
N THR A 99 7.33 1.33 -12.24
CA THR A 99 6.22 1.42 -11.28
C THR A 99 5.94 0.09 -10.57
N LYS A 100 6.05 0.06 -9.24
CA LYS A 100 5.86 -1.08 -8.34
C LYS A 100 6.83 -2.26 -8.55
N CYS A 101 8.01 -2.02 -9.12
CA CYS A 101 9.11 -3.00 -9.09
C CYS A 101 9.77 -3.02 -7.71
N ILE A 102 9.13 -3.71 -6.74
CA ILE A 102 9.53 -3.70 -5.32
C ILE A 102 10.96 -4.23 -5.02
N ARG A 103 11.63 -4.84 -6.00
CA ARG A 103 13.01 -5.36 -5.90
C ARG A 103 14.06 -4.49 -6.62
N VAL A 104 13.70 -3.23 -6.91
CA VAL A 104 14.61 -2.16 -7.38
C VAL A 104 15.03 -1.34 -6.17
N ASP A 105 16.33 -1.27 -5.89
CA ASP A 105 16.93 -0.46 -4.84
C ASP A 105 17.95 0.57 -5.37
N ASP A 106 18.79 1.12 -4.49
CA ASP A 106 19.79 2.13 -4.83
C ASP A 106 20.88 1.60 -5.79
N ALA A 107 21.12 0.28 -5.83
CA ALA A 107 22.03 -0.35 -6.77
C ALA A 107 21.48 -0.29 -8.22
N ALA A 108 20.20 -0.59 -8.45
CA ALA A 108 19.57 -0.38 -9.76
C ALA A 108 19.60 1.10 -10.17
N CYS A 109 19.30 2.03 -9.26
CA CYS A 109 19.41 3.47 -9.53
C CYS A 109 20.83 3.88 -9.96
N LYS A 110 21.86 3.31 -9.33
CA LYS A 110 23.27 3.50 -9.71
C LYS A 110 23.61 2.92 -11.08
N GLN A 111 23.01 1.79 -11.47
CA GLN A 111 23.17 1.25 -12.84
C GLN A 111 22.42 2.08 -13.89
N ILE A 112 21.24 2.61 -13.55
CA ILE A 112 20.47 3.56 -14.39
C ILE A 112 21.32 4.81 -14.70
N GLY A 113 21.89 5.45 -13.67
CA GLY A 113 22.77 6.60 -13.84
C GLY A 113 24.02 6.30 -14.69
N ARG A 114 24.60 5.11 -14.56
CA ARG A 114 25.79 4.68 -15.33
C ARG A 114 25.54 4.33 -16.80
N GLY A 115 24.29 4.29 -17.26
CA GLY A 115 23.97 3.85 -18.63
C GLY A 115 23.09 4.78 -19.44
N PHE A 116 22.05 5.35 -18.82
CA PHE A 116 20.97 6.02 -19.54
C PHE A 116 21.12 7.54 -19.50
N HIS A 117 22.23 8.06 -20.03
CA HIS A 117 22.52 9.50 -20.05
C HIS A 117 21.51 10.32 -20.91
N ASP A 118 20.80 9.64 -21.82
CA ASP A 118 19.70 10.21 -22.63
C ASP A 118 18.31 10.13 -21.95
N LEU A 119 18.22 9.63 -20.72
CA LEU A 119 16.94 9.42 -20.03
C LEU A 119 16.21 10.75 -19.79
N ARG A 120 15.00 10.85 -20.33
CA ARG A 120 14.06 11.99 -20.18
C ARG A 120 12.96 11.72 -19.17
N THR A 121 12.62 10.46 -18.93
CA THR A 121 11.52 10.04 -18.05
C THR A 121 11.91 8.81 -17.24
N LEU A 122 11.85 8.93 -15.91
CA LEU A 122 12.04 7.83 -14.98
C LEU A 122 10.86 7.76 -14.00
N ILE A 123 10.18 6.63 -13.96
CA ILE A 123 9.04 6.40 -13.06
C ILE A 123 9.41 5.26 -12.10
N LEU A 124 9.58 5.60 -10.82
CA LEU A 124 9.90 4.69 -9.71
C LEU A 124 8.75 4.61 -8.69
N PHE A 125 7.52 4.95 -9.10
CA PHE A 125 6.33 4.93 -8.26
C PHE A 125 6.22 3.61 -7.48
N GLY A 126 6.24 3.67 -6.14
CA GLY A 126 6.12 2.49 -5.27
C GLY A 126 7.35 1.59 -5.20
N CYS A 127 8.51 2.00 -5.72
CA CYS A 127 9.79 1.31 -5.48
C CYS A 127 10.28 1.65 -4.07
N SER A 128 9.75 0.94 -3.07
CA SER A 128 9.94 1.25 -1.64
C SER A 128 11.37 1.15 -1.12
N SER A 129 12.25 0.45 -1.85
CA SER A 129 13.65 0.21 -1.48
C SER A 129 14.60 1.30 -1.97
N VAL A 130 14.16 2.17 -2.90
CA VAL A 130 14.93 3.31 -3.39
C VAL A 130 15.00 4.42 -2.34
N SER A 131 16.20 4.94 -2.10
CA SER A 131 16.48 5.99 -1.12
C SER A 131 17.42 7.08 -1.68
N SER A 132 17.82 8.04 -0.84
CA SER A 132 18.54 9.24 -1.28
C SER A 132 19.89 9.01 -1.98
N PRO A 133 20.70 7.98 -1.67
CA PRO A 133 21.89 7.63 -2.44
C PRO A 133 21.59 7.20 -3.88
N GLY A 134 20.54 6.39 -4.11
CA GLY A 134 20.17 5.97 -5.46
C GLY A 134 19.69 7.15 -6.32
N VAL A 135 18.83 8.01 -5.77
CA VAL A 135 18.36 9.22 -6.46
C VAL A 135 19.52 10.17 -6.78
N ARG A 136 20.52 10.27 -5.89
CA ARG A 136 21.75 11.06 -6.10
C ARG A 136 22.62 10.50 -7.23
N ASP A 137 22.78 9.18 -7.34
CA ASP A 137 23.57 8.57 -8.41
C ASP A 137 22.85 8.65 -9.77
N VAL A 138 21.52 8.79 -9.80
CA VAL A 138 20.76 9.17 -11.01
C VAL A 138 20.94 10.65 -11.34
N SER A 139 20.76 11.57 -10.39
CA SER A 139 20.80 13.02 -10.67
C SER A 139 22.14 13.48 -11.24
N ARG A 140 23.24 12.91 -10.71
CA ARG A 140 24.63 13.13 -11.13
C ARG A 140 24.97 12.74 -12.57
N GLN A 141 24.10 12.03 -13.29
CA GLN A 141 24.42 11.46 -14.60
C GLN A 141 23.30 11.62 -15.64
N CYS A 142 22.05 11.76 -15.21
CA CYS A 142 20.86 11.86 -16.07
C CYS A 142 20.41 13.33 -16.25
N HIS A 143 21.31 14.23 -16.64
CA HIS A 143 21.01 15.67 -16.73
C HIS A 143 19.92 16.06 -17.75
N LYS A 144 19.55 15.14 -18.65
CA LYS A 144 18.47 15.28 -19.64
C LYS A 144 17.08 14.90 -19.09
N LEU A 145 16.97 14.53 -17.81
CA LEU A 145 15.72 14.08 -17.20
C LEU A 145 14.72 15.23 -17.07
N THR A 146 13.56 15.06 -17.71
CA THR A 146 12.44 16.03 -17.70
C THR A 146 11.30 15.60 -16.77
N LEU A 147 11.13 14.30 -16.52
CA LEU A 147 10.15 13.74 -15.59
C LEU A 147 10.79 12.73 -14.65
N LEU A 148 10.58 12.93 -13.35
CA LEU A 148 10.93 11.99 -12.29
C LEU A 148 9.72 11.74 -11.37
N ASP A 149 9.38 10.48 -11.16
CA ASP A 149 8.34 10.07 -10.21
C ASP A 149 8.94 9.15 -9.14
N LEU A 150 8.98 9.64 -7.91
CA LEU A 150 9.44 8.95 -6.69
C LEU A 150 8.29 8.73 -5.71
N SER A 151 7.04 8.78 -6.17
CA SER A 151 5.86 8.65 -5.31
C SER A 151 5.88 7.32 -4.54
N HIS A 152 5.62 7.38 -3.24
CA HIS A 152 5.72 6.30 -2.25
C HIS A 152 7.13 5.70 -2.04
N CYS A 153 8.20 6.30 -2.57
CA CYS A 153 9.58 5.99 -2.18
C CYS A 153 9.89 6.60 -0.79
N ARG A 154 9.31 6.01 0.27
CA ARG A 154 9.36 6.49 1.67
C ARG A 154 10.77 6.61 2.27
N LEU A 155 11.79 6.02 1.65
CA LEU A 155 13.16 6.14 2.11
C LEU A 155 13.88 7.41 1.62
N VAL A 156 13.35 8.08 0.57
CA VAL A 156 13.87 9.35 0.02
C VAL A 156 13.65 10.49 1.00
N ASP A 157 14.69 11.31 1.20
CA ASP A 157 14.71 12.48 2.08
C ASP A 157 15.39 13.69 1.41
N ASP A 158 15.62 14.77 2.19
CA ASP A 158 16.20 16.02 1.70
C ASP A 158 17.57 15.86 1.03
N ALA A 159 18.34 14.82 1.38
CA ALA A 159 19.64 14.58 0.76
C ALA A 159 19.54 14.16 -0.73
N ALA A 160 18.37 13.67 -1.16
CA ALA A 160 18.04 13.51 -2.58
C ALA A 160 17.74 14.86 -3.22
N LEU A 161 16.91 15.69 -2.59
CA LEU A 161 16.50 16.99 -3.11
C LEU A 161 17.69 17.95 -3.31
N VAL A 162 18.64 17.92 -2.37
CA VAL A 162 19.94 18.63 -2.51
C VAL A 162 20.76 18.09 -3.69
N ALA A 163 20.75 16.78 -3.95
CA ALA A 163 21.46 16.19 -5.09
C ALA A 163 20.79 16.49 -6.44
N MET A 164 19.46 16.72 -6.45
CA MET A 164 18.73 17.10 -7.66
C MET A 164 18.87 18.60 -7.99
N GLY A 165 18.88 19.46 -6.97
CA GLY A 165 19.01 20.92 -7.09
C GLY A 165 20.44 21.49 -6.97
N GLY A 166 21.46 20.64 -6.81
CA GLY A 166 22.85 21.08 -6.70
C GLY A 166 23.42 21.58 -8.04
N SER A 167 24.37 22.52 -7.98
CA SER A 167 25.12 22.99 -9.16
C SER A 167 25.91 21.87 -9.82
N ASP A 168 26.61 21.09 -8.99
CA ASP A 168 27.64 20.14 -9.41
C ASP A 168 27.01 18.76 -9.64
N GLY A 169 26.24 18.66 -10.73
CA GLY A 169 25.56 17.42 -11.14
C GLY A 169 24.10 17.31 -10.70
N GLY A 170 23.35 18.41 -10.71
CA GLY A 170 21.88 18.40 -10.59
C GLY A 170 21.16 18.00 -11.90
N MET A 171 19.83 18.15 -11.90
CA MET A 171 18.96 17.91 -13.07
C MET A 171 18.28 19.20 -13.53
N PRO A 172 19.00 20.10 -14.24
CA PRO A 172 18.49 21.44 -14.57
C PRO A 172 17.28 21.43 -15.51
N LEU A 173 17.10 20.37 -16.31
CA LEU A 173 16.01 20.25 -17.29
C LEU A 173 14.72 19.62 -16.73
N LEU A 174 14.63 19.42 -15.41
CA LEU A 174 13.50 18.77 -14.75
C LEU A 174 12.24 19.65 -14.80
N GLN A 175 11.20 19.16 -15.48
CA GLN A 175 9.91 19.85 -15.64
C GLN A 175 8.79 19.25 -14.78
N SER A 176 8.87 17.96 -14.45
CA SER A 176 7.86 17.25 -13.66
C SER A 176 8.50 16.41 -12.57
N LEU A 177 8.25 16.72 -11.31
CA LEU A 177 8.71 15.96 -10.15
C LEU A 177 7.52 15.52 -9.29
N ARG A 178 7.45 14.23 -8.95
CA ARG A 178 6.45 13.70 -8.01
C ARG A 178 7.13 13.03 -6.82
N LEU A 179 6.74 13.44 -5.62
CA LEU A 179 7.27 13.02 -4.32
C LEU A 179 6.14 12.59 -3.38
N ARG A 180 4.98 12.16 -3.93
CA ARG A 180 3.78 11.86 -3.14
C ARG A 180 4.08 10.82 -2.06
N GLU A 181 3.74 11.09 -0.81
CA GLU A 181 4.08 10.29 0.39
C GLU A 181 5.59 10.01 0.61
N CYS A 182 6.49 10.87 0.14
CA CYS A 182 7.88 10.91 0.61
C CYS A 182 7.96 11.54 2.01
N GLU A 183 7.46 10.85 3.04
CA GLU A 183 7.26 11.34 4.42
C GLU A 183 8.50 11.94 5.12
N LYS A 184 9.72 11.66 4.64
CA LYS A 184 10.96 12.23 5.19
C LYS A 184 11.32 13.61 4.62
N VAL A 185 10.83 13.95 3.42
CA VAL A 185 11.08 15.24 2.76
C VAL A 185 10.56 16.40 3.62
N THR A 186 11.38 17.43 3.79
CA THR A 186 11.08 18.64 4.57
C THR A 186 11.23 19.91 3.72
N THR A 187 10.83 21.03 4.30
CA THR A 187 11.00 22.36 3.71
C THR A 187 12.45 22.65 3.32
N ALA A 188 13.44 22.14 4.06
CA ALA A 188 14.85 22.37 3.76
C ALA A 188 15.27 21.72 2.41
N GLY A 189 14.79 20.50 2.12
CA GLY A 189 15.03 19.85 0.83
C GLY A 189 14.39 20.61 -0.32
N ILE A 190 13.13 21.03 -0.18
CA ILE A 190 12.42 21.82 -1.20
C ILE A 190 13.11 23.15 -1.47
N GLN A 191 13.61 23.83 -0.43
CA GLN A 191 14.37 25.08 -0.56
C GLN A 191 15.67 24.94 -1.37
N GLN A 192 16.32 23.77 -1.36
CA GLN A 192 17.53 23.54 -2.16
C GLN A 192 17.18 23.03 -3.57
N LEU A 193 16.17 22.17 -3.71
CA LEU A 193 15.63 21.74 -5.00
C LEU A 193 15.29 22.94 -5.90
N CYS A 194 14.53 23.90 -5.35
CA CYS A 194 13.98 25.02 -6.12
C CYS A 194 15.07 25.95 -6.69
N LYS A 195 16.29 25.96 -6.12
CA LYS A 195 17.40 26.80 -6.61
C LYS A 195 18.03 26.28 -7.91
N GLY A 196 18.11 24.95 -8.08
CA GLY A 196 18.67 24.32 -9.27
C GLY A 196 17.62 23.92 -10.32
N CYS A 197 16.47 23.39 -9.88
CA CYS A 197 15.42 22.89 -10.76
C CYS A 197 14.36 23.95 -11.09
N ILE A 198 14.80 25.11 -11.61
CA ILE A 198 13.92 26.28 -11.84
C ILE A 198 12.81 26.06 -12.90
N TYR A 199 13.00 25.08 -13.79
CA TYR A 199 12.07 24.79 -14.90
C TYR A 199 10.91 23.83 -14.54
N ILE A 200 10.70 23.53 -13.26
CA ILE A 200 9.60 22.68 -12.80
C ILE A 200 8.24 23.33 -13.09
N ARG A 201 7.46 22.69 -13.97
CA ARG A 201 6.08 23.01 -14.31
C ARG A 201 5.06 22.21 -13.48
N THR A 202 5.46 21.03 -13.01
CA THR A 202 4.56 20.04 -12.42
C THR A 202 5.20 19.47 -11.15
N LEU A 203 4.57 19.68 -9.99
CA LEU A 203 5.14 19.32 -8.69
C LEU A 203 4.09 18.65 -7.79
N ASP A 204 4.28 17.37 -7.47
CA ASP A 204 3.42 16.65 -6.52
C ASP A 204 4.14 16.44 -5.18
N LEU A 205 3.60 17.05 -4.12
CA LEU A 205 4.09 16.99 -2.75
C LEU A 205 3.03 16.43 -1.79
N ALA A 206 1.95 15.84 -2.30
CA ALA A 206 0.86 15.35 -1.47
C ALA A 206 1.35 14.29 -0.47
N GLY A 207 0.99 14.42 0.80
CA GLY A 207 1.42 13.51 1.87
C GLY A 207 2.86 13.72 2.39
N CYS A 208 3.63 14.70 1.89
CA CYS A 208 4.92 15.09 2.47
C CYS A 208 4.73 15.89 3.78
N HIS A 209 4.20 15.25 4.83
CA HIS A 209 3.62 15.89 6.02
C HIS A 209 4.55 16.82 6.82
N ARG A 210 5.86 16.88 6.52
CA ARG A 210 6.85 17.78 7.16
C ARG A 210 7.04 19.11 6.41
N LEU A 211 6.29 19.37 5.34
CA LEU A 211 6.28 20.64 4.63
C LEU A 211 5.37 21.68 5.30
N ASP A 212 5.87 22.91 5.38
CA ASP A 212 5.18 24.09 5.93
C ASP A 212 5.08 25.23 4.89
N ASP A 213 4.58 26.39 5.32
CA ASP A 213 4.45 27.58 4.45
C ASP A 213 5.79 28.05 3.86
N MET A 214 6.92 27.80 4.53
CA MET A 214 8.25 28.19 4.06
C MET A 214 8.76 27.33 2.90
N ALA A 215 8.15 26.16 2.65
CA ALA A 215 8.33 25.41 1.40
C ALA A 215 7.59 26.07 0.24
N LEU A 216 6.37 26.57 0.49
CA LEU A 216 5.59 27.29 -0.52
C LEU A 216 6.25 28.64 -0.88
N LEU A 217 6.87 29.32 0.07
CA LEU A 217 7.66 30.52 -0.19
C LEU A 217 8.78 30.26 -1.22
N ALA A 218 9.58 29.21 -1.01
CA ALA A 218 10.67 28.85 -1.91
C ALA A 218 10.18 28.43 -3.31
N ILE A 219 9.03 27.77 -3.38
CA ILE A 219 8.35 27.47 -4.65
C ILE A 219 7.93 28.77 -5.36
N CYS A 220 7.37 29.74 -4.64
CA CYS A 220 6.94 31.03 -5.20
C CYS A 220 8.12 31.87 -5.75
N ASP A 221 9.27 31.81 -5.09
CA ASP A 221 10.40 32.70 -5.37
C ASP A 221 11.37 32.17 -6.44
N HIS A 222 11.22 30.91 -6.85
CA HIS A 222 12.06 30.28 -7.87
C HIS A 222 11.29 29.61 -9.03
N LEU A 223 10.12 29.00 -8.79
CA LEU A 223 9.40 28.20 -9.80
C LEU A 223 8.37 29.04 -10.57
N THR A 224 8.85 30.00 -11.36
CA THR A 224 8.01 30.96 -12.12
C THR A 224 7.15 30.31 -13.21
N GLU A 225 7.61 29.17 -13.76
CA GLU A 225 6.93 28.40 -14.79
C GLU A 225 5.97 27.32 -14.23
N LEU A 226 5.72 27.30 -12.91
CA LEU A 226 4.86 26.29 -12.27
C LEU A 226 3.40 26.38 -12.75
N GLN A 227 2.88 25.24 -13.21
CA GLN A 227 1.55 25.07 -13.82
C GLN A 227 0.65 24.11 -13.01
N HIS A 228 1.19 23.03 -12.43
CA HIS A 228 0.44 22.07 -11.62
C HIS A 228 1.14 21.85 -10.27
N LEU A 229 0.40 22.01 -9.17
CA LEU A 229 0.91 21.81 -7.81
C LEU A 229 -0.09 21.04 -6.93
N TRP A 230 0.31 19.87 -6.43
CA TRP A 230 -0.50 19.07 -5.50
C TRP A 230 0.08 19.07 -4.09
N LEU A 231 -0.74 19.49 -3.12
CA LEU A 231 -0.42 19.72 -1.70
C LEU A 231 -1.39 18.99 -0.76
N ALA A 232 -2.12 17.98 -1.27
CA ALA A 232 -3.11 17.24 -0.49
C ALA A 232 -2.49 16.56 0.75
N GLY A 233 -3.22 16.56 1.87
CA GLY A 233 -2.74 15.96 3.13
C GLY A 233 -1.57 16.68 3.81
N LEU A 234 -1.22 17.91 3.44
CA LEU A 234 -0.18 18.68 4.11
C LEU A 234 -0.75 19.45 5.32
N HIS A 235 -0.30 19.08 6.52
CA HIS A 235 -0.88 19.51 7.81
C HIS A 235 -0.32 20.84 8.35
N SER A 236 0.85 21.27 7.88
CA SER A 236 1.58 22.44 8.41
C SER A 236 1.58 23.63 7.46
N ILE A 237 1.00 23.46 6.27
CA ILE A 237 0.70 24.54 5.34
C ILE A 237 -0.58 25.25 5.80
N THR A 238 -0.56 26.57 5.81
CA THR A 238 -1.68 27.43 6.17
C THR A 238 -2.15 28.24 4.97
N ILE A 239 -3.17 29.09 5.17
CA ILE A 239 -3.58 30.04 4.13
C ILE A 239 -2.45 31.04 3.78
N ILE A 240 -1.46 31.24 4.64
CA ILE A 240 -0.39 32.21 4.41
C ILE A 240 0.51 31.76 3.26
N GLY A 241 1.06 30.54 3.30
CA GLY A 241 1.85 29.99 2.19
C GLY A 241 1.04 29.83 0.92
N VAL A 242 -0.25 29.45 1.04
CA VAL A 242 -1.14 29.34 -0.12
C VAL A 242 -1.51 30.72 -0.70
N SER A 243 -1.52 31.78 0.10
CA SER A 243 -1.69 33.16 -0.42
C SER A 243 -0.47 33.62 -1.22
N TRP A 244 0.74 33.23 -0.83
CA TRP A 244 1.95 33.52 -1.60
C TRP A 244 1.92 32.87 -2.99
N LEU A 245 1.44 31.63 -3.10
CA LEU A 245 1.20 30.98 -4.41
C LEU A 245 0.17 31.77 -5.21
N ALA A 246 -0.95 32.15 -4.57
CA ALA A 246 -2.04 32.87 -5.20
C ALA A 246 -1.61 34.27 -5.71
N ASP A 247 -0.60 34.90 -5.12
CA ASP A 247 -0.03 36.16 -5.62
C ASP A 247 1.08 35.92 -6.66
N ARG A 248 2.19 35.24 -6.29
CA ARG A 248 3.42 35.13 -7.10
C ARG A 248 3.32 34.15 -8.27
N CYS A 249 2.67 33.00 -8.11
CA CYS A 249 2.58 32.01 -9.20
C CYS A 249 1.52 32.43 -10.22
N ILE A 250 1.93 33.16 -11.28
CA ILE A 250 1.03 33.67 -12.33
C ILE A 250 0.66 32.64 -13.42
N ASN A 251 1.44 31.56 -13.51
CA ASN A 251 1.27 30.50 -14.51
C ASN A 251 0.48 29.28 -14.00
N LEU A 252 0.22 29.20 -12.69
CA LEU A 252 -0.41 28.06 -12.03
C LEU A 252 -1.84 27.82 -12.54
N MET A 253 -2.07 26.68 -13.19
CA MET A 253 -3.34 26.26 -13.80
C MET A 253 -4.10 25.23 -12.95
N GLU A 254 -3.39 24.46 -12.13
CA GLU A 254 -3.97 23.48 -11.21
C GLU A 254 -3.32 23.58 -9.83
N LEU A 255 -4.16 23.65 -8.79
CA LEU A 255 -3.73 23.68 -7.38
C LEU A 255 -4.65 22.79 -6.54
N ASP A 256 -4.12 21.69 -6.03
CA ASP A 256 -4.81 20.81 -5.09
C ASP A 256 -4.31 21.05 -3.66
N VAL A 257 -5.19 21.59 -2.81
CA VAL A 257 -4.98 21.77 -1.37
C VAL A 257 -5.99 20.94 -0.56
N THR A 258 -6.25 19.68 -0.99
CA THR A 258 -7.21 18.79 -0.32
C THR A 258 -6.66 18.29 1.02
N VAL A 259 -6.91 19.10 2.04
CA VAL A 259 -6.32 19.06 3.39
C VAL A 259 -7.21 18.24 4.33
N ARG A 260 -6.79 17.01 4.65
CA ARG A 260 -7.45 16.09 5.59
C ARG A 260 -7.14 16.43 7.07
N CYS A 261 -7.02 17.72 7.40
CA CYS A 261 -6.19 18.18 8.53
C CYS A 261 -6.96 18.95 9.63
N TYR A 262 -6.39 18.91 10.84
CA TYR A 262 -6.96 19.40 12.10
C TYR A 262 -6.71 20.91 12.39
N ILE A 263 -6.62 21.75 11.34
CA ILE A 263 -6.12 23.13 11.45
C ILE A 263 -7.26 24.15 11.62
N VAL A 264 -7.74 24.39 12.85
CA VAL A 264 -8.45 25.64 13.22
C VAL A 264 -8.18 25.99 14.68
N SER A 265 -7.60 27.18 14.93
CA SER A 265 -7.48 27.78 16.28
C SER A 265 -7.30 29.31 16.27
N TYR A 266 -7.01 29.90 15.10
CA TYR A 266 -6.74 31.34 14.96
C TYR A 266 -7.49 31.93 13.77
N ILE A 267 -7.48 33.27 13.65
CA ILE A 267 -8.25 34.07 12.69
C ILE A 267 -9.78 34.00 12.95
N ARG A 268 -10.24 34.68 14.01
CA ARG A 268 -11.68 34.96 14.27
C ARG A 268 -12.05 36.45 14.11
N HIS A 269 -11.13 37.29 13.62
CA HIS A 269 -11.33 38.72 13.44
C HIS A 269 -10.69 39.23 12.13
N THR A 270 -11.43 39.18 11.03
CA THR A 270 -11.31 40.13 9.90
C THR A 270 -12.48 39.93 8.92
N HIS A 271 -13.21 41.00 8.62
CA HIS A 271 -14.22 41.12 7.56
C HIS A 271 -15.29 40.01 7.49
N ALA A 272 -16.36 40.23 8.26
CA ALA A 272 -17.69 40.04 7.70
C ALA A 272 -17.96 41.17 6.69
N GLU A 273 -18.52 40.84 5.52
CA GLU A 273 -19.46 41.65 4.71
C GLU A 273 -19.66 41.04 3.30
N HIS A 274 -20.85 41.25 2.74
CA HIS A 274 -21.26 41.16 1.34
C HIS A 274 -21.34 39.79 0.59
N TYR A 275 -22.61 39.38 0.43
CA TYR A 275 -23.24 38.75 -0.75
C TYR A 275 -23.05 37.26 -1.07
N THR A 276 -23.85 36.80 -2.04
CA THR A 276 -24.64 35.56 -1.97
C THR A 276 -24.55 34.66 -3.21
N GLU A 277 -24.84 33.38 -2.97
CA GLU A 277 -25.42 32.40 -3.89
C GLU A 277 -24.58 31.73 -5.01
N LEU A 278 -25.15 30.59 -5.47
CA LEU A 278 -24.86 29.78 -6.66
C LEU A 278 -23.48 29.10 -6.80
N GLY A 279 -23.36 27.97 -6.09
CA GLY A 279 -23.55 26.66 -6.74
C GLY A 279 -22.53 26.17 -7.77
N HIS A 280 -21.69 25.20 -7.35
CA HIS A 280 -21.70 23.82 -7.88
C HIS A 280 -20.56 23.02 -7.21
N PHE A 281 -20.89 21.82 -6.73
CA PHE A 281 -19.95 20.91 -6.06
C PHE A 281 -19.74 19.63 -6.86
N VAL A 282 -18.54 19.07 -6.78
CA VAL A 282 -18.22 17.72 -7.26
C VAL A 282 -17.66 16.95 -6.06
N HIS A 283 -18.39 15.93 -5.61
CA HIS A 283 -17.89 14.90 -4.71
C HIS A 283 -17.76 13.60 -5.51
N GLY A 284 -16.61 12.94 -5.40
CA GLY A 284 -16.38 11.63 -6.01
C GLY A 284 -16.62 10.51 -5.01
N THR A 285 -17.68 9.74 -5.20
CA THR A 285 -17.89 8.39 -4.64
C THR A 285 -18.51 7.52 -5.73
N GLN A 286 -18.04 6.28 -5.87
CA GLN A 286 -18.36 5.40 -7.01
C GLN A 286 -19.73 4.72 -6.83
N ALA A 287 -20.63 4.83 -7.81
CA ALA A 287 -21.63 3.81 -8.15
C ALA A 287 -22.42 4.19 -9.43
N ALA A 288 -22.89 3.15 -10.14
CA ALA A 288 -23.90 3.17 -11.22
C ALA A 288 -23.58 3.96 -12.50
N ALA A 289 -24.11 3.48 -13.62
CA ALA A 289 -23.95 4.09 -14.95
C ALA A 289 -25.32 4.42 -15.57
N SER A 290 -25.43 5.59 -16.20
CA SER A 290 -26.24 5.78 -17.41
C SER A 290 -26.08 7.21 -17.99
N ARG A 291 -26.25 7.30 -19.32
CA ARG A 291 -26.60 8.48 -20.13
C ARG A 291 -25.79 9.78 -19.92
N VAL A 292 -24.91 10.06 -20.88
CA VAL A 292 -24.25 11.38 -21.03
C VAL A 292 -25.22 12.36 -21.70
N GLU A 293 -25.50 13.50 -21.05
CA GLU A 293 -26.14 14.66 -21.71
C GLU A 293 -25.23 15.89 -21.63
N VAL A 294 -24.85 16.42 -22.80
CA VAL A 294 -23.90 17.53 -22.94
C VAL A 294 -24.68 18.84 -23.01
N TRP A 295 -24.73 19.58 -21.89
CA TRP A 295 -25.43 20.86 -21.87
C TRP A 295 -24.65 21.95 -22.62
N ARG A 296 -25.20 22.40 -23.76
CA ARG A 296 -24.68 23.56 -24.51
C ARG A 296 -25.26 24.86 -23.92
N PRO A 297 -24.48 25.97 -23.86
CA PRO A 297 -24.97 27.22 -23.33
C PRO A 297 -26.10 27.82 -24.20
N PRO A 298 -27.14 28.45 -23.61
CA PRO A 298 -28.18 29.14 -24.36
C PRO A 298 -27.63 30.28 -25.21
N ARG A 299 -28.21 30.48 -26.40
CA ARG A 299 -27.89 31.63 -27.26
C ARG A 299 -28.37 32.92 -26.59
N ALA A 300 -27.56 33.98 -26.71
CA ALA A 300 -28.00 35.32 -26.34
C ALA A 300 -29.23 35.74 -27.19
N ARG A 301 -30.22 36.36 -26.54
CA ARG A 301 -31.22 37.19 -27.20
C ARG A 301 -30.99 38.65 -26.82
N GLN A 302 -31.26 39.54 -27.76
CA GLN A 302 -31.07 40.97 -27.61
C GLN A 302 -32.27 41.62 -26.91
N SER A 303 -32.05 42.86 -26.45
CA SER A 303 -33.04 43.95 -26.33
C SER A 303 -34.43 43.63 -25.75
N GLU A 304 -34.76 44.34 -24.67
CA GLU A 304 -35.77 45.39 -24.83
C GLU A 304 -35.58 46.56 -23.84
N ARG A 305 -36.13 47.72 -24.20
CA ARG A 305 -36.17 48.93 -23.37
C ARG A 305 -37.62 49.18 -22.94
N HIS A 306 -37.92 49.18 -21.65
CA HIS A 306 -39.04 49.94 -21.06
C HIS A 306 -38.61 50.35 -19.64
N ARG A 307 -38.22 51.61 -19.41
CA ARG A 307 -39.10 52.78 -19.14
C ARG A 307 -39.80 52.66 -17.79
N ALA A 308 -39.15 53.17 -16.74
CA ALA A 308 -39.65 53.15 -15.39
C ALA A 308 -40.95 53.97 -15.20
N LYS A 309 -41.81 53.50 -14.30
CA LYS A 309 -42.85 54.27 -13.62
C LYS A 309 -42.75 53.99 -12.12
N ILE A 310 -43.05 55.02 -11.32
CA ILE A 310 -43.08 54.93 -9.85
C ILE A 310 -44.54 54.77 -9.43
N SER A 311 -44.81 53.81 -8.54
CA SER A 311 -45.97 53.82 -7.65
C SER A 311 -45.61 53.14 -6.34
N SER A 312 -46.10 53.69 -5.23
CA SER A 312 -46.05 53.08 -3.90
C SER A 312 -46.94 51.82 -3.84
N HIS A 313 -46.65 50.93 -2.88
CA HIS A 313 -47.54 50.51 -1.77
C HIS A 313 -46.94 49.29 -1.04
N GLY A 314 -47.39 49.04 0.20
CA GLY A 314 -47.34 47.73 0.87
C GLY A 314 -45.97 47.16 1.27
N HIS A 315 -45.63 47.26 2.55
CA HIS A 315 -44.71 46.29 3.17
C HIS A 315 -45.52 45.06 3.60
N ASP A 316 -45.53 44.00 2.79
CA ASP A 316 -45.95 42.67 3.21
C ASP A 316 -44.83 41.66 2.92
N VAL A 317 -44.35 41.01 3.97
CA VAL A 317 -43.30 39.97 3.90
C VAL A 317 -43.84 38.72 4.58
N PRO A 318 -44.24 37.69 3.81
CA PRO A 318 -44.59 36.40 4.38
C PRO A 318 -43.38 35.80 5.10
N ARG A 319 -43.49 35.56 6.41
CA ARG A 319 -42.45 34.89 7.20
C ARG A 319 -42.42 33.39 6.86
N PRO A 320 -41.28 32.81 6.44
CA PRO A 320 -41.10 31.37 6.49
C PRO A 320 -41.00 30.92 7.96
N LEU A 321 -41.55 29.74 8.25
CA LEU A 321 -41.65 29.14 9.57
C LEU A 321 -40.26 28.89 10.21
N TRP A 322 -40.09 29.34 11.45
CA TRP A 322 -39.00 28.90 12.34
C TRP A 322 -39.58 27.98 13.42
N HIS A 323 -39.58 26.67 13.20
CA HIS A 323 -39.73 25.65 14.26
C HIS A 323 -39.12 24.31 13.79
N VAL A 324 -38.92 23.40 14.75
CA VAL A 324 -38.29 22.08 14.59
C VAL A 324 -36.79 22.13 14.23
N LEU A 325 -35.97 22.44 15.24
CA LEU A 325 -34.84 21.58 15.65
C LEU A 325 -34.28 22.01 17.01
N GLU A 326 -35.10 21.91 18.05
CA GLU A 326 -34.57 21.57 19.38
C GLU A 326 -34.15 20.07 19.40
N SER A 327 -33.50 19.62 20.47
CA SER A 327 -32.97 18.25 20.62
C SER A 327 -31.80 17.86 19.70
N CYS A 328 -30.66 18.54 19.86
CA CYS A 328 -29.34 17.93 19.57
C CYS A 328 -28.24 18.48 20.50
N ASP A 329 -27.83 17.66 21.46
CA ASP A 329 -26.88 18.04 22.52
C ASP A 329 -25.42 18.22 22.05
N SER A 330 -24.80 19.28 22.56
CA SER A 330 -23.40 19.32 23.03
C SER A 330 -22.23 18.91 22.10
N HIS A 331 -22.35 18.91 20.77
CA HIS A 331 -21.20 18.62 19.87
C HIS A 331 -20.66 19.83 19.08
N PRO A 332 -19.46 20.38 19.41
CA PRO A 332 -18.88 21.57 18.76
C PRO A 332 -18.32 21.35 17.34
N GLY A 333 -18.63 20.23 16.69
CA GLY A 333 -18.12 19.88 15.36
C GLY A 333 -18.89 20.52 14.20
N THR A 334 -20.20 20.71 14.33
CA THR A 334 -21.10 21.14 13.24
C THR A 334 -20.89 22.60 12.85
N THR A 335 -20.80 23.52 13.81
CA THR A 335 -20.49 24.93 13.54
C THR A 335 -19.11 25.13 12.91
N LEU A 336 -18.16 24.24 13.23
CA LEU A 336 -16.82 24.23 12.61
C LEU A 336 -16.87 23.80 11.13
N PHE A 337 -17.85 22.99 10.73
CA PHE A 337 -18.00 22.46 9.38
C PHE A 337 -18.39 23.56 8.38
N PHE A 338 -19.41 24.36 8.70
CA PHE A 338 -19.85 25.48 7.85
C PHE A 338 -18.77 26.55 7.68
N LEU A 339 -18.00 26.86 8.74
CA LEU A 339 -16.88 27.81 8.66
C LEU A 339 -15.71 27.29 7.81
N ARG A 340 -15.37 25.99 7.92
CA ARG A 340 -14.39 25.32 7.03
C ARG A 340 -14.83 25.41 5.56
N PHE A 341 -16.11 25.16 5.29
CA PHE A 341 -16.69 25.19 3.95
C PHE A 341 -16.59 26.59 3.33
N ALA A 342 -17.03 27.63 4.05
CA ALA A 342 -17.01 29.03 3.61
C ALA A 342 -15.59 29.56 3.32
N PHE A 343 -14.59 29.08 4.05
CA PHE A 343 -13.19 29.46 3.82
C PHE A 343 -12.60 28.82 2.56
N PHE A 344 -12.89 27.54 2.34
CA PHE A 344 -12.46 26.81 1.14
C PHE A 344 -13.13 27.34 -0.13
N THR A 345 -14.41 27.72 -0.07
CA THR A 345 -15.06 28.45 -1.18
C THR A 345 -14.45 29.83 -1.36
N ARG A 346 -14.17 30.61 -0.29
CA ARG A 346 -13.50 31.93 -0.42
C ARG A 346 -12.14 31.82 -1.12
N PHE A 347 -11.30 30.83 -0.78
CA PHE A 347 -10.03 30.63 -1.48
C PHE A 347 -10.23 30.18 -2.94
N LYS A 348 -11.10 29.18 -3.20
CA LYS A 348 -11.42 28.77 -4.58
C LYS A 348 -11.99 29.92 -5.41
N CYS A 349 -12.76 30.83 -4.82
CA CYS A 349 -13.26 32.04 -5.47
C CYS A 349 -12.15 33.06 -5.74
N LEU A 350 -11.17 33.25 -4.84
CA LEU A 350 -10.01 34.10 -5.09
C LEU A 350 -9.15 33.57 -6.25
N TYR A 351 -8.83 32.26 -6.25
CA TYR A 351 -8.07 31.64 -7.34
C TYR A 351 -8.84 31.67 -8.67
N ARG A 352 -10.13 31.26 -8.67
CA ARG A 352 -11.01 31.40 -9.84
C ARG A 352 -11.14 32.84 -10.33
N ALA A 353 -11.14 33.83 -9.43
CA ALA A 353 -11.13 35.24 -9.80
C ALA A 353 -9.80 35.68 -10.43
N LYS A 354 -8.63 35.18 -9.99
CA LYS A 354 -7.34 35.45 -10.67
C LYS A 354 -7.33 34.86 -12.08
N VAL A 355 -7.80 33.62 -12.25
CA VAL A 355 -7.95 32.97 -13.57
C VAL A 355 -8.93 33.76 -14.46
N ALA A 356 -10.14 34.06 -13.96
CA ALA A 356 -11.14 34.82 -14.71
C ALA A 356 -10.67 36.25 -15.06
N ARG A 357 -9.86 36.91 -14.22
CA ARG A 357 -9.19 38.18 -14.55
C ARG A 357 -8.21 38.02 -15.72
N ARG A 358 -7.44 36.92 -15.77
CA ARG A 358 -6.51 36.62 -16.88
C ARG A 358 -7.27 36.43 -18.20
N ASP A 359 -8.38 35.70 -18.17
CA ASP A 359 -9.23 35.49 -19.35
C ASP A 359 -10.05 36.72 -19.74
N ALA A 360 -10.33 37.63 -18.80
CA ALA A 360 -10.92 38.93 -19.09
C ALA A 360 -9.90 39.92 -19.67
N ALA A 361 -8.64 39.86 -19.24
CA ALA A 361 -7.56 40.68 -19.79
C ALA A 361 -7.32 40.35 -21.27
N ARG A 362 -7.13 39.06 -21.60
CA ARG A 362 -7.01 38.58 -23.00
C ARG A 362 -8.18 39.02 -23.89
N ARG A 363 -9.42 38.97 -23.37
CA ARG A 363 -10.61 39.43 -24.10
C ARG A 363 -10.68 40.95 -24.26
N ARG A 364 -10.17 41.73 -23.30
CA ARG A 364 -10.06 43.21 -23.43
C ARG A 364 -9.02 43.61 -24.47
N GLU A 365 -7.89 42.91 -24.51
CA GLU A 365 -6.82 43.11 -25.49
C GLU A 365 -7.33 42.87 -26.93
N GLN A 366 -8.01 41.73 -27.16
CA GLN A 366 -8.69 41.44 -28.42
C GLN A 366 -9.76 42.50 -28.77
N ALA A 367 -10.55 42.96 -27.79
CA ALA A 367 -11.56 43.99 -28.00
C ALA A 367 -10.95 45.37 -28.34
N LEU A 368 -9.80 45.71 -27.77
CA LEU A 368 -9.07 46.95 -28.08
C LEU A 368 -8.54 46.95 -29.53
N VAL A 369 -8.01 45.82 -30.00
CA VAL A 369 -7.58 45.65 -31.40
C VAL A 369 -8.76 45.86 -32.36
N HIS A 370 -9.90 45.21 -32.11
CA HIS A 370 -11.12 45.41 -32.92
C HIS A 370 -11.67 46.84 -32.85
N TRP A 371 -11.65 47.48 -31.68
CA TRP A 371 -12.11 48.86 -31.50
C TRP A 371 -11.23 49.87 -32.26
N ALA A 372 -9.91 49.71 -32.20
CA ALA A 372 -8.96 50.56 -32.91
C ALA A 372 -9.19 50.51 -34.44
N ALA A 373 -9.31 49.30 -35.00
CA ALA A 373 -9.61 49.10 -36.42
C ALA A 373 -10.94 49.78 -36.83
N SER A 374 -12.00 49.61 -36.04
CA SER A 374 -13.30 50.24 -36.29
C SER A 374 -13.25 51.78 -36.22
N LYS A 375 -12.48 52.33 -35.26
CA LYS A 375 -12.32 53.79 -35.13
C LYS A 375 -11.55 54.43 -36.29
N MET A 376 -10.51 53.77 -36.81
CA MET A 376 -9.81 54.23 -38.01
C MET A 376 -10.74 54.33 -39.22
N GLN A 377 -11.55 53.29 -39.46
CA GLN A 377 -12.57 53.29 -40.53
C GLN A 377 -13.62 54.39 -40.35
N SER A 378 -14.06 54.66 -39.12
CA SER A 378 -15.02 55.72 -38.79
C SER A 378 -14.45 57.13 -39.07
N VAL A 379 -13.19 57.39 -38.69
CA VAL A 379 -12.53 58.68 -38.93
C VAL A 379 -12.33 58.94 -40.43
N PHE A 380 -11.97 57.91 -41.20
CA PHE A 380 -11.81 57.99 -42.66
C PHE A 380 -13.12 58.43 -43.35
N ARG A 381 -14.22 57.69 -43.14
CA ARG A 381 -15.56 58.05 -43.66
C ARG A 381 -15.99 59.46 -43.22
N GLY A 382 -15.70 59.82 -41.97
CA GLY A 382 -15.99 61.14 -41.42
C GLY A 382 -15.18 62.29 -42.03
N ARG A 383 -13.97 62.06 -42.59
CA ARG A 383 -13.23 63.10 -43.33
C ARG A 383 -13.88 63.36 -44.69
N GLN A 384 -14.16 62.28 -45.43
CA GLN A 384 -14.80 62.31 -46.76
C GLN A 384 -16.13 63.10 -46.75
N ALA A 385 -17.02 62.82 -45.81
CA ALA A 385 -18.30 63.51 -45.68
C ALA A 385 -18.17 65.03 -45.37
N ARG A 386 -17.11 65.45 -44.66
CA ARG A 386 -16.89 66.87 -44.32
C ARG A 386 -16.35 67.68 -45.49
N GLN A 387 -15.55 67.09 -46.38
CA GLN A 387 -15.11 67.75 -47.62
C GLN A 387 -16.33 68.06 -48.50
N TYR A 388 -17.22 67.08 -48.71
CA TYR A 388 -18.46 67.25 -49.48
C TYR A 388 -19.37 68.35 -48.90
N ALA A 389 -19.54 68.39 -47.58
CA ALA A 389 -20.37 69.39 -46.90
C ALA A 389 -19.79 70.83 -46.92
N ALA A 390 -18.49 71.01 -47.16
CA ALA A 390 -17.86 72.34 -47.24
C ALA A 390 -18.20 73.04 -48.57
N VAL A 391 -18.05 72.33 -49.70
CA VAL A 391 -18.38 72.80 -51.06
C VAL A 391 -19.82 73.33 -51.12
N GLN A 392 -20.75 72.56 -50.53
CA GLN A 392 -22.18 72.85 -50.47
C GLN A 392 -22.59 74.10 -49.64
N ARG A 393 -21.66 74.76 -48.95
CA ARG A 393 -21.90 76.03 -48.24
C ARG A 393 -21.37 77.26 -48.99
N MET A 394 -20.26 77.11 -49.73
CA MET A 394 -19.68 78.21 -50.51
C MET A 394 -20.65 78.74 -51.57
N LEU A 395 -21.35 77.83 -52.27
CA LEU A 395 -22.34 78.16 -53.30
C LEU A 395 -23.48 79.04 -52.77
N ARG A 396 -24.01 78.74 -51.57
CA ARG A 396 -25.17 79.44 -50.99
C ARG A 396 -24.87 80.86 -50.50
N ARG A 397 -23.66 81.15 -50.00
CA ARG A 397 -23.32 82.50 -49.52
C ARG A 397 -23.34 83.55 -50.64
N ARG A 398 -22.80 83.19 -51.80
CA ARG A 398 -22.77 84.07 -53.00
C ARG A 398 -24.16 84.54 -53.48
N GLN A 399 -25.22 83.83 -53.11
CA GLN A 399 -26.59 84.19 -53.49
C GLN A 399 -27.24 85.23 -52.55
N HIS A 400 -26.70 85.44 -51.34
CA HIS A 400 -27.34 86.27 -50.31
C HIS A 400 -26.83 87.72 -50.32
N ASP A 401 -25.52 87.93 -50.49
CA ASP A 401 -24.88 89.25 -50.45
C ASP A 401 -25.30 90.18 -51.61
N ALA A 402 -26.00 89.64 -52.63
CA ALA A 402 -26.54 90.39 -53.76
C ALA A 402 -27.81 91.20 -53.41
N ALA A 403 -28.52 90.89 -52.32
CA ALA A 403 -29.87 91.40 -52.07
C ALA A 403 -29.94 92.73 -51.30
N THR A 404 -28.86 93.19 -50.65
CA THR A 404 -28.96 94.06 -49.45
C THR A 404 -28.69 95.57 -49.61
N ARG A 405 -28.54 96.14 -50.83
CA ARG A 405 -27.80 97.41 -51.05
C ARG A 405 -28.59 98.70 -51.48
N ILE A 406 -29.64 99.23 -50.79
CA ILE A 406 -30.65 100.13 -51.46
C ILE A 406 -31.13 101.54 -50.87
N GLN A 407 -31.24 101.90 -49.55
CA GLN A 407 -32.52 102.56 -49.08
C GLN A 407 -32.80 104.00 -48.42
N VAL A 408 -31.93 104.94 -47.95
CA VAL A 408 -32.37 105.98 -46.90
C VAL A 408 -31.82 107.47 -46.95
N GLY A 409 -32.52 108.51 -46.40
CA GLY A 409 -32.04 109.94 -46.19
C GLY A 409 -32.86 110.94 -45.25
N PRO A 410 -32.39 112.20 -44.91
CA PRO A 410 -32.92 113.13 -43.83
C PRO A 410 -33.08 114.69 -44.11
N SER A 411 -33.52 115.57 -43.15
CA SER A 411 -33.59 117.11 -43.23
C SER A 411 -33.81 117.99 -41.90
N TYR A 412 -34.08 119.35 -41.92
CA TYR A 412 -33.68 120.49 -40.95
C TYR A 412 -34.72 121.64 -40.41
N GLU A 413 -34.31 122.81 -39.76
CA GLU A 413 -35.11 123.89 -38.95
C GLU A 413 -34.53 125.40 -38.77
N TYR A 414 -35.27 126.53 -38.37
CA TYR A 414 -34.79 127.98 -38.05
C TYR A 414 -35.74 129.09 -37.29
N ASN A 415 -35.32 130.36 -36.85
CA ASN A 415 -36.11 131.46 -36.08
C ASN A 415 -35.59 133.01 -35.93
N PRO A 416 -36.41 134.14 -35.72
CA PRO A 416 -36.04 135.65 -35.61
C PRO A 416 -36.66 136.66 -34.48
N TYR A 417 -36.46 138.05 -34.46
CA TYR A 417 -36.95 139.12 -33.42
C TYR A 417 -36.96 140.73 -33.75
N PRO A 418 -37.39 141.76 -32.86
CA PRO A 418 -37.85 143.22 -33.14
C PRO A 418 -37.36 144.54 -32.32
N ILE A 419 -37.98 145.79 -32.42
CA ILE A 419 -37.48 147.22 -32.05
C ILE A 419 -38.45 148.37 -31.42
N ARG A 420 -38.01 149.67 -31.16
CA ARG A 420 -38.65 150.90 -30.46
C ARG A 420 -38.82 152.24 -31.31
N ILE A 421 -39.43 153.36 -30.75
CA ILE A 421 -39.63 154.76 -31.33
C ILE A 421 -39.47 155.91 -30.27
N GLN A 422 -39.22 157.19 -30.66
CA GLN A 422 -38.99 158.37 -29.76
C GLN A 422 -39.74 159.71 -30.08
N ASP A 423 -40.53 159.82 -31.15
CA ASP A 423 -40.79 161.13 -31.82
C ASP A 423 -42.07 161.93 -31.46
N LEU A 424 -42.05 163.22 -31.86
CA LEU A 424 -43.16 164.20 -32.08
C LEU A 424 -43.67 165.10 -30.91
N MET A 425 -43.22 166.37 -30.92
CA MET A 425 -43.95 167.57 -30.49
C MET A 425 -43.84 168.67 -31.57
N ILE A 426 -44.95 169.31 -31.99
CA ILE A 426 -44.97 170.60 -32.71
C ILE A 426 -46.23 171.40 -32.30
N GLN A 427 -46.14 172.74 -32.25
CA GLN A 427 -47.26 173.69 -32.12
C GLN A 427 -47.21 174.68 -33.30
N PRO A 428 -48.35 175.02 -33.95
CA PRO A 428 -48.44 176.15 -34.89
C PRO A 428 -49.23 177.35 -34.33
N SER A 429 -48.95 178.54 -34.84
CA SER A 429 -49.52 179.82 -34.39
C SER A 429 -50.21 180.57 -35.53
N PHE A 430 -51.48 180.97 -35.34
CA PHE A 430 -52.13 182.07 -36.07
C PHE A 430 -53.27 182.69 -35.25
N SER A 431 -53.75 183.86 -35.67
CA SER A 431 -54.45 184.84 -34.82
C SER A 431 -55.93 185.06 -35.18
N SER A 432 -56.85 184.43 -34.43
CA SER A 432 -58.27 184.82 -34.40
C SER A 432 -59.00 184.24 -33.17
N SER A 433 -59.51 185.11 -32.29
CA SER A 433 -60.37 184.83 -31.12
C SER A 433 -59.86 183.84 -30.04
N PRO A 434 -59.88 184.20 -28.74
CA PRO A 434 -59.41 183.31 -27.65
C PRO A 434 -60.13 181.95 -27.54
N SER A 435 -61.38 181.84 -27.99
CA SER A 435 -62.18 180.61 -27.86
C SER A 435 -61.61 179.44 -28.67
N PHE A 436 -61.04 179.70 -29.85
CA PHE A 436 -60.60 178.64 -30.75
C PHE A 436 -59.31 177.95 -30.25
N GLN A 437 -58.38 178.71 -29.67
CA GLN A 437 -57.17 178.14 -29.06
C GLN A 437 -57.50 177.29 -27.82
N ALA A 438 -58.48 177.71 -27.01
CA ALA A 438 -58.97 176.91 -25.88
C ALA A 438 -59.59 175.59 -26.37
N ALA A 439 -60.44 175.63 -27.41
CA ALA A 439 -61.05 174.44 -28.01
C ALA A 439 -60.01 173.48 -28.61
N TYR A 440 -59.00 173.99 -29.33
CA TYR A 440 -57.93 173.17 -29.90
C TYR A 440 -57.06 172.52 -28.80
N ARG A 441 -56.64 173.27 -27.78
CA ARG A 441 -55.92 172.72 -26.62
C ARG A 441 -56.74 171.65 -25.91
N ALA A 442 -58.05 171.86 -25.73
CA ALA A 442 -58.97 170.88 -25.15
C ALA A 442 -59.22 169.65 -26.05
N HIS A 443 -59.09 169.76 -27.37
CA HIS A 443 -59.13 168.62 -28.29
C HIS A 443 -57.82 167.82 -28.20
N VAL A 444 -56.65 168.46 -28.36
CA VAL A 444 -55.33 167.81 -28.25
C VAL A 444 -55.17 167.12 -26.89
N ALA A 445 -55.56 167.77 -25.78
CA ALA A 445 -55.53 167.18 -24.45
C ALA A 445 -56.42 165.93 -24.33
N ARG A 446 -57.63 165.92 -24.91
CA ARG A 446 -58.50 164.74 -24.95
C ARG A 446 -57.88 163.61 -25.78
N THR A 447 -57.43 163.89 -26.99
CA THR A 447 -56.82 162.91 -27.90
C THR A 447 -55.54 162.30 -27.30
N LEU A 448 -54.73 163.10 -26.60
CA LEU A 448 -53.54 162.64 -25.90
C LEU A 448 -53.89 161.84 -24.63
N ALA A 449 -54.91 162.26 -23.87
CA ALA A 449 -55.44 161.49 -22.73
C ALA A 449 -56.01 160.12 -23.14
N GLU A 450 -56.69 160.01 -24.29
CA GLU A 450 -57.13 158.71 -24.82
C GLU A 450 -55.98 157.80 -25.24
N ARG A 451 -54.94 158.34 -25.88
CA ARG A 451 -53.72 157.59 -26.20
C ARG A 451 -53.05 157.08 -24.92
N LEU A 452 -52.94 157.92 -23.90
CA LEU A 452 -52.42 157.53 -22.58
C LEU A 452 -53.31 156.51 -21.84
N ARG A 453 -54.64 156.56 -22.00
CA ARG A 453 -55.55 155.50 -21.50
C ARG A 453 -55.27 154.16 -22.19
N LYS A 454 -55.29 154.14 -23.53
CA LYS A 454 -55.00 152.93 -24.34
C LYS A 454 -53.60 152.36 -24.07
N GLN A 455 -52.61 153.22 -23.79
CA GLN A 455 -51.27 152.80 -23.36
C GLN A 455 -51.28 152.22 -21.93
N ARG A 456 -51.92 152.88 -20.95
CA ARG A 456 -52.06 152.37 -19.58
C ARG A 456 -52.77 151.01 -19.52
N ASP A 457 -53.75 150.77 -20.40
CA ASP A 457 -54.44 149.48 -20.49
C ASP A 457 -53.59 148.40 -21.19
N ARG A 458 -52.80 148.74 -22.21
CA ARG A 458 -51.73 147.86 -22.74
C ARG A 458 -50.71 147.52 -21.65
N ASP A 459 -50.24 148.49 -20.89
CA ASP A 459 -49.30 148.28 -19.79
C ASP A 459 -49.93 147.46 -18.64
N ARG A 460 -51.25 147.59 -18.41
CA ARG A 460 -52.00 146.77 -17.46
C ARG A 460 -52.08 145.32 -17.93
N TYR A 461 -52.37 145.07 -19.21
CA TYR A 461 -52.38 143.74 -19.82
C TYR A 461 -50.98 143.10 -19.78
N VAL A 462 -49.93 143.81 -20.20
CA VAL A 462 -48.54 143.32 -20.14
C VAL A 462 -48.12 142.99 -18.70
N ARG A 463 -48.45 143.85 -17.72
CA ARG A 463 -48.20 143.57 -16.29
C ARG A 463 -49.00 142.36 -15.78
N MET A 464 -50.22 142.13 -16.29
CA MET A 464 -51.00 140.93 -15.97
C MET A 464 -50.36 139.65 -16.54
N VAL A 465 -49.93 139.67 -17.81
CA VAL A 465 -49.19 138.55 -18.43
C VAL A 465 -47.88 138.26 -17.67
N ILE A 466 -47.11 139.28 -17.30
CA ILE A 466 -45.89 139.12 -16.49
C ILE A 466 -46.19 138.55 -15.09
N ARG A 467 -47.30 138.93 -14.45
CA ARG A 467 -47.75 138.32 -13.18
C ARG A 467 -48.09 136.84 -13.36
N VAL A 468 -48.82 136.46 -14.40
CA VAL A 468 -49.17 135.06 -14.69
C VAL A 468 -47.93 134.23 -15.02
N GLN A 469 -47.05 134.72 -15.90
CA GLN A 469 -45.81 134.03 -16.26
C GLN A 469 -44.86 133.89 -15.06
N SER A 470 -44.70 134.93 -14.23
CA SER A 470 -43.86 134.85 -13.02
C SER A 470 -44.48 133.99 -11.91
N ALA A 471 -45.81 133.85 -11.83
CA ALA A 471 -46.47 132.88 -10.97
C ALA A 471 -46.24 131.44 -11.47
N TRP A 472 -46.39 131.19 -12.78
CA TRP A 472 -46.13 129.89 -13.40
C TRP A 472 -44.65 129.47 -13.27
N ARG A 473 -43.70 130.37 -13.54
CA ARG A 473 -42.25 130.12 -13.33
C ARG A 473 -41.96 129.79 -11.86
N ARG A 474 -42.56 130.51 -10.89
CA ARG A 474 -42.47 130.20 -9.45
C ARG A 474 -43.17 128.91 -9.04
N LYS A 475 -44.20 128.44 -9.76
CA LYS A 475 -44.77 127.10 -9.57
C LYS A 475 -43.79 126.04 -10.08
N LYS A 476 -43.41 126.10 -11.37
CA LYS A 476 -42.51 125.12 -12.01
C LYS A 476 -41.14 125.01 -11.32
N ALA A 477 -40.59 126.11 -10.79
CA ALA A 477 -39.38 126.09 -9.98
C ALA A 477 -39.55 125.34 -8.64
N ARG A 478 -40.69 125.51 -7.95
CA ARG A 478 -41.03 124.75 -6.73
C ARG A 478 -41.28 123.28 -7.05
N ASP A 479 -41.94 122.97 -8.16
CA ASP A 479 -42.19 121.59 -8.60
C ASP A 479 -40.88 120.85 -8.89
N VAL A 480 -39.93 121.50 -9.58
CA VAL A 480 -38.57 120.98 -9.83
C VAL A 480 -37.77 120.84 -8.54
N PHE A 481 -37.85 121.80 -7.61
CA PHE A 481 -37.18 121.71 -6.31
C PHE A 481 -37.72 120.54 -5.47
N ASN A 482 -39.05 120.40 -5.39
CA ASN A 482 -39.71 119.29 -4.70
C ASN A 482 -39.36 117.94 -5.33
N SER A 483 -39.35 117.84 -6.65
CA SER A 483 -38.90 116.64 -7.37
C SER A 483 -37.45 116.26 -7.03
N LYS A 484 -36.51 117.22 -7.07
CA LYS A 484 -35.11 117.00 -6.65
C LYS A 484 -34.99 116.60 -5.17
N ARG A 485 -35.79 117.20 -4.28
CA ARG A 485 -35.81 116.85 -2.85
C ARG A 485 -36.29 115.42 -2.62
N LEU A 486 -37.39 115.01 -3.27
CA LEU A 486 -37.94 113.66 -3.19
C LEU A 486 -36.96 112.61 -3.77
N LEU A 487 -36.30 112.92 -4.90
CA LEU A 487 -35.25 112.06 -5.46
C LEU A 487 -34.05 111.89 -4.52
N LYS A 488 -33.60 112.97 -3.85
CA LYS A 488 -32.55 112.89 -2.83
C LYS A 488 -32.98 112.02 -1.65
N GLN A 489 -34.18 112.24 -1.10
CA GLN A 489 -34.72 111.44 0.01
C GLN A 489 -34.86 109.95 -0.37
N ALA A 490 -35.30 109.64 -1.59
CA ALA A 490 -35.38 108.28 -2.10
C ALA A 490 -34.00 107.62 -2.29
N TRP A 491 -32.97 108.38 -2.70
CA TRP A 491 -31.59 107.90 -2.78
C TRP A 491 -30.99 107.64 -1.40
N GLU A 492 -31.20 108.54 -0.44
CA GLU A 492 -30.76 108.39 0.95
C GLU A 492 -31.41 107.18 1.62
N ALA A 493 -32.73 106.98 1.43
CA ALA A 493 -33.44 105.78 1.90
C ALA A 493 -32.89 104.49 1.27
N ARG A 494 -32.65 104.46 -0.06
CA ARG A 494 -32.03 103.30 -0.73
C ARG A 494 -30.63 103.00 -0.20
N ARG A 495 -29.82 104.03 0.06
CA ARG A 495 -28.48 103.90 0.67
C ARG A 495 -28.55 103.33 2.09
N GLN A 496 -29.50 103.78 2.92
CA GLN A 496 -29.72 103.23 4.26
C GLN A 496 -30.18 101.76 4.21
N MET A 497 -31.11 101.41 3.30
CA MET A 497 -31.57 100.04 3.11
C MET A 497 -30.42 99.11 2.67
N ALA A 498 -29.58 99.55 1.72
CA ALA A 498 -28.39 98.79 1.29
C ALA A 498 -27.40 98.57 2.45
N GLY A 499 -27.15 99.61 3.25
CA GLY A 499 -26.33 99.52 4.46
C GLY A 499 -26.88 98.50 5.48
N ALA A 500 -28.19 98.51 5.71
CA ALA A 500 -28.85 97.56 6.61
C ALA A 500 -28.77 96.11 6.10
N VAL A 501 -28.89 95.88 4.78
CA VAL A 501 -28.70 94.54 4.18
C VAL A 501 -27.26 94.05 4.36
N LEU A 502 -26.26 94.89 4.09
CA LEU A 502 -24.85 94.54 4.29
C LEU A 502 -24.53 94.24 5.76
N GLN A 503 -25.04 95.04 6.70
CA GLN A 503 -24.86 94.79 8.15
C GLN A 503 -25.52 93.48 8.60
N ARG A 504 -26.72 93.14 8.09
CA ARG A 504 -27.36 91.83 8.36
C ARG A 504 -26.52 90.67 7.80
N ALA A 505 -26.02 90.80 6.57
CA ALA A 505 -25.18 89.78 5.95
C ALA A 505 -23.87 89.57 6.73
N PHE A 506 -23.21 90.65 7.17
CA PHE A 506 -21.97 90.57 7.95
C PHE A 506 -22.19 89.96 9.35
N ARG A 507 -23.29 90.32 10.04
CA ARG A 507 -23.68 89.69 11.32
C ARG A 507 -23.97 88.19 11.14
N ALA A 508 -24.68 87.81 10.07
CA ALA A 508 -24.95 86.40 9.75
C ALA A 508 -23.67 85.62 9.42
N TYR A 509 -22.74 86.21 8.67
CA TYR A 509 -21.42 85.63 8.39
C TYR A 509 -20.60 85.42 9.68
N GLY A 510 -20.50 86.45 10.52
CA GLY A 510 -19.80 86.37 11.82
C GLY A 510 -20.39 85.32 12.76
N TRP A 511 -21.73 85.21 12.83
CA TRP A 511 -22.40 84.16 13.60
C TRP A 511 -22.14 82.76 13.05
N ARG A 512 -22.25 82.57 11.73
CA ARG A 512 -21.95 81.28 11.07
C ARG A 512 -20.52 80.83 11.34
N ASN A 513 -19.54 81.74 11.25
CA ASN A 513 -18.14 81.40 11.49
C ASN A 513 -17.90 81.02 12.96
N ARG A 514 -18.41 81.80 13.92
CA ARG A 514 -18.33 81.47 15.36
C ARG A 514 -19.00 80.13 15.70
N ASN A 515 -20.19 79.87 15.15
CA ASN A 515 -20.92 78.63 15.38
C ASN A 515 -20.23 77.41 14.71
N SER A 516 -19.62 77.61 13.54
CA SER A 516 -18.78 76.59 12.88
C SER A 516 -17.59 76.21 13.77
N LEU A 517 -16.83 77.21 14.27
CA LEU A 517 -15.69 77.01 15.16
C LEU A 517 -16.09 76.31 16.48
N PHE A 518 -17.22 76.71 17.08
CA PHE A 518 -17.78 76.05 18.25
C PHE A 518 -18.18 74.59 17.97
N SER A 519 -18.82 74.33 16.82
CA SER A 519 -19.19 72.97 16.38
C SER A 519 -17.96 72.08 16.15
N THR A 520 -16.88 72.61 15.55
CA THR A 520 -15.64 71.85 15.37
C THR A 520 -14.93 71.57 16.69
N ALA A 521 -14.86 72.55 17.61
CA ALA A 521 -14.27 72.34 18.94
C ALA A 521 -15.06 71.30 19.76
N LEU A 522 -16.39 71.34 19.72
CA LEU A 522 -17.24 70.36 20.39
C LEU A 522 -17.10 68.95 19.80
N LYS A 523 -16.91 68.83 18.48
CA LYS A 523 -16.63 67.55 17.81
C LYS A 523 -15.25 66.99 18.20
N ALA A 524 -14.22 67.85 18.25
CA ALA A 524 -12.88 67.45 18.69
C ALA A 524 -12.90 66.90 20.13
N LYS A 525 -13.49 67.64 21.08
CA LYS A 525 -13.59 67.21 22.48
C LYS A 525 -14.35 65.89 22.66
N LYS A 526 -15.40 65.64 21.86
CA LYS A 526 -16.10 64.34 21.84
C LYS A 526 -15.23 63.22 21.25
N ALA A 527 -14.43 63.49 20.22
CA ALA A 527 -13.52 62.51 19.64
C ALA A 527 -12.40 62.11 20.64
N GLU A 528 -11.85 63.07 21.39
CA GLU A 528 -10.89 62.83 22.47
C GLU A 528 -11.48 61.93 23.57
N GLN A 529 -12.69 62.24 24.04
CA GLN A 529 -13.41 61.43 25.02
C GLN A 529 -13.66 60.00 24.51
N GLN A 530 -14.06 59.85 23.24
CA GLN A 530 -14.26 58.54 22.63
C GLN A 530 -12.93 57.76 22.48
N ALA A 531 -11.83 58.44 22.14
CA ALA A 531 -10.50 57.83 22.07
C ALA A 531 -10.00 57.35 23.44
N ALA A 532 -10.22 58.13 24.50
CA ALA A 532 -9.91 57.75 25.88
C ALA A 532 -10.74 56.54 26.34
N ALA A 533 -12.05 56.53 26.06
CA ALA A 533 -12.93 55.41 26.35
C ALA A 533 -12.51 54.13 25.60
N ASN A 534 -12.17 54.25 24.30
CA ASN A 534 -11.65 53.14 23.51
C ASN A 534 -10.32 52.59 24.08
N LYS A 535 -9.42 53.46 24.56
CA LYS A 535 -8.15 53.07 25.19
C LYS A 535 -8.36 52.31 26.51
N LEU A 536 -9.35 52.71 27.32
CA LEU A 536 -9.78 51.96 28.51
C LEU A 536 -10.35 50.58 28.14
N GLN A 537 -11.21 50.49 27.11
CA GLN A 537 -11.76 49.23 26.65
C GLN A 537 -10.69 48.25 26.12
N THR A 538 -9.68 48.72 25.38
CA THR A 538 -8.59 47.84 24.89
C THR A 538 -7.71 47.34 26.03
N LEU A 539 -7.40 48.18 27.02
CA LEU A 539 -6.68 47.77 28.24
C LEU A 539 -7.46 46.71 29.03
N TYR A 540 -8.77 46.90 29.22
CA TYR A 540 -9.62 45.92 29.93
C TYR A 540 -9.74 44.60 29.16
N ARG A 541 -10.03 44.63 27.85
CA ARG A 541 -10.08 43.44 26.99
C ARG A 541 -8.73 42.70 27.00
N GLY A 542 -7.62 43.42 26.97
CA GLY A 542 -6.27 42.85 27.10
C GLY A 542 -6.01 42.19 28.46
N ARG A 543 -6.51 42.77 29.56
CA ARG A 543 -6.40 42.16 30.91
C ARG A 543 -7.24 40.89 31.02
N ALA A 544 -8.48 40.91 30.52
CA ALA A 544 -9.37 39.75 30.50
C ALA A 544 -8.78 38.59 29.68
N ALA A 545 -8.31 38.86 28.46
CA ALA A 545 -7.68 37.85 27.60
C ALA A 545 -6.40 37.24 28.22
N ARG A 546 -5.61 38.03 28.98
CA ARG A 546 -4.44 37.51 29.72
C ARG A 546 -4.84 36.58 30.87
N LEU A 547 -5.87 36.92 31.64
CA LEU A 547 -6.42 36.06 32.70
C LEU A 547 -6.98 34.74 32.13
N GLU A 548 -7.78 34.81 31.07
CA GLU A 548 -8.34 33.64 30.38
C GLU A 548 -7.22 32.73 29.82
N ALA A 549 -6.19 33.32 29.20
CA ALA A 549 -5.02 32.59 28.72
C ALA A 549 -4.22 31.93 29.86
N GLN A 550 -4.13 32.57 31.04
CA GLN A 550 -3.48 32.01 32.22
C GLN A 550 -4.26 30.82 32.78
N GLN A 551 -5.58 30.92 32.90
CA GLN A 551 -6.46 29.81 33.30
C GLN A 551 -6.36 28.63 32.31
N LYS A 552 -6.43 28.90 31.00
CA LYS A 552 -6.25 27.86 29.95
C LYS A 552 -4.88 27.19 30.03
N ARG A 553 -3.81 27.95 30.31
CA ARG A 553 -2.45 27.40 30.54
C ARG A 553 -2.38 26.52 31.80
N GLN A 554 -3.05 26.89 32.89
CA GLN A 554 -3.13 26.06 34.10
C GLN A 554 -3.92 24.76 33.85
N ALA A 555 -5.08 24.84 33.20
CA ALA A 555 -5.88 23.67 32.82
C ALA A 555 -5.09 22.71 31.91
N LEU A 556 -4.35 23.22 30.91
CA LEU A 556 -3.48 22.42 30.06
C LEU A 556 -2.33 21.73 30.82
N LYS A 557 -1.71 22.41 31.81
CA LYS A 557 -0.70 21.79 32.69
C LYS A 557 -1.30 20.64 33.51
N LEU A 558 -2.51 20.83 34.05
CA LEU A 558 -3.20 19.82 34.86
C LEU A 558 -3.65 18.62 34.01
N PHE A 559 -4.14 18.86 32.79
CA PHE A 559 -4.47 17.82 31.82
C PHE A 559 -3.25 17.00 31.39
N LYS A 560 -2.10 17.66 31.12
CA LYS A 560 -0.82 16.97 30.83
C LYS A 560 -0.43 16.03 31.97
N ARG A 561 -0.41 16.50 33.21
CA ARG A 561 -0.14 15.66 34.41
C ARG A 561 -1.08 14.46 34.52
N LYS A 562 -2.39 14.64 34.26
CA LYS A 562 -3.35 13.52 34.24
C LYS A 562 -3.04 12.51 33.13
N LYS A 563 -2.66 12.97 31.92
CA LYS A 563 -2.26 12.10 30.80
C LYS A 563 -0.95 11.34 31.09
N GLU A 564 0.04 12.01 31.68
CA GLU A 564 1.31 11.42 32.11
C GLU A 564 1.09 10.33 33.17
N HIS A 565 0.25 10.61 34.18
CA HIS A 565 -0.11 9.63 35.20
C HIS A 565 -0.85 8.41 34.61
N ALA A 566 -1.86 8.64 33.75
CA ALA A 566 -2.56 7.56 33.06
C ALA A 566 -1.62 6.70 32.17
N ALA A 567 -0.65 7.33 31.50
CA ALA A 567 0.37 6.62 30.73
C ALA A 567 1.28 5.75 31.61
N MET A 568 1.70 6.24 32.79
CA MET A 568 2.47 5.43 33.75
C MET A 568 1.65 4.23 34.28
N CYS A 569 0.36 4.42 34.58
CA CYS A 569 -0.53 3.32 34.99
C CYS A 569 -0.67 2.27 33.88
N LEU A 570 -0.90 2.68 32.63
CA LEU A 570 -0.94 1.79 31.47
C LEU A 570 0.38 1.03 31.26
N GLN A 571 1.53 1.72 31.35
CA GLN A 571 2.85 1.09 31.25
C GLN A 571 3.08 0.05 32.35
N ARG A 572 2.65 0.33 33.60
CA ARG A 572 2.74 -0.62 34.72
C ARG A 572 1.89 -1.88 34.46
N VAL A 573 0.66 -1.73 33.95
CA VAL A 573 -0.21 -2.85 33.57
C VAL A 573 0.36 -3.65 32.39
N ILE A 574 0.94 -2.99 31.39
CA ILE A 574 1.56 -3.63 30.22
C ILE A 574 2.82 -4.42 30.63
N ARG A 575 3.68 -3.86 31.50
CA ARG A 575 4.84 -4.57 32.07
C ARG A 575 4.40 -5.84 32.80
N ARG A 576 3.48 -5.74 33.77
CA ARG A 576 2.94 -6.88 34.51
C ARG A 576 2.29 -7.94 33.60
N ARG A 577 1.55 -7.53 32.56
CA ARG A 577 1.00 -8.47 31.56
C ARG A 577 2.08 -9.14 30.70
N ARG A 578 3.19 -8.46 30.39
CA ARG A 578 4.34 -9.04 29.67
C ARG A 578 5.12 -10.02 30.55
N GLU A 579 5.36 -9.65 31.81
CA GLU A 579 6.01 -10.49 32.83
C GLU A 579 5.21 -11.78 33.08
N ASN A 580 3.90 -11.68 33.32
CA ASN A 580 3.03 -12.86 33.47
C ASN A 580 3.05 -13.77 32.23
N ARG A 581 3.04 -13.21 31.00
CA ARG A 581 3.16 -14.01 29.76
C ARG A 581 4.51 -14.71 29.61
N LEU A 582 5.60 -14.07 30.06
CA LEU A 582 6.94 -14.67 30.07
C LEU A 582 7.07 -15.75 31.14
N HIS A 583 6.46 -15.56 32.31
CA HIS A 583 6.42 -16.57 33.37
C HIS A 583 5.60 -17.80 32.94
N GLN A 584 4.41 -17.59 32.36
CA GLN A 584 3.59 -18.70 31.85
C GLN A 584 4.34 -19.52 30.80
N ARG A 585 5.01 -18.88 29.84
CA ARG A 585 5.83 -19.59 28.84
C ARG A 585 6.90 -20.49 29.46
N ARG A 586 7.59 -20.04 30.52
CA ARG A 586 8.57 -20.89 31.23
C ARG A 586 7.90 -22.10 31.88
N LEU A 587 6.71 -21.93 32.48
CA LEU A 587 5.95 -23.04 33.05
C LEU A 587 5.48 -24.03 31.96
N ASP A 588 5.07 -23.52 30.80
CA ASP A 588 4.67 -24.33 29.64
C ASP A 588 5.89 -25.09 29.04
N GLU A 589 7.05 -24.43 28.95
CA GLU A 589 8.33 -24.99 28.52
C GLU A 589 8.85 -26.06 29.51
N ASP A 590 8.80 -25.81 30.82
CA ASP A 590 9.12 -26.78 31.87
C ASP A 590 8.18 -27.99 31.83
N ALA A 591 6.87 -27.77 31.61
CA ALA A 591 5.89 -28.84 31.48
C ALA A 591 6.15 -29.68 30.21
N ALA A 592 6.49 -29.05 29.09
CA ALA A 592 6.90 -29.73 27.87
C ALA A 592 8.19 -30.55 28.05
N ALA A 593 9.20 -30.00 28.74
CA ALA A 593 10.44 -30.70 29.07
C ALA A 593 10.19 -31.92 29.96
N ARG A 594 9.35 -31.79 31.01
CA ARG A 594 8.93 -32.92 31.87
C ARG A 594 8.14 -33.98 31.09
N SER A 595 7.29 -33.56 30.14
CA SER A 595 6.58 -34.46 29.22
C SER A 595 7.54 -35.22 28.30
N ALA A 596 8.57 -34.56 27.76
CA ALA A 596 9.60 -35.19 26.95
C ALA A 596 10.45 -36.17 27.76
N ALA A 597 10.93 -35.77 28.94
CA ALA A 597 11.71 -36.63 29.83
C ALA A 597 10.96 -37.91 30.23
N THR A 598 9.69 -37.80 30.61
CA THR A 598 8.85 -38.97 30.96
C THR A 598 8.57 -39.88 29.77
N LYS A 599 8.41 -39.34 28.54
CA LYS A 599 8.32 -40.13 27.30
C LYS A 599 9.62 -40.90 27.03
N ILE A 600 10.78 -40.26 27.19
CA ILE A 600 12.11 -40.89 27.04
C ILE A 600 12.29 -42.01 28.08
N GLN A 601 12.01 -41.74 29.36
CA GLN A 601 12.09 -42.72 30.44
C GLN A 601 11.16 -43.93 30.20
N ARG A 602 9.92 -43.72 29.75
CA ARG A 602 8.99 -44.81 29.37
C ARG A 602 9.54 -45.66 28.22
N ARG A 603 10.18 -45.05 27.22
CA ARG A 603 10.81 -45.76 26.10
C ARG A 603 12.06 -46.53 26.53
N PHE A 604 12.85 -45.97 27.46
CA PHE A 604 14.02 -46.64 28.02
C PHE A 604 13.62 -47.86 28.87
N ARG A 605 12.64 -47.72 29.78
CA ARG A 605 12.10 -48.84 30.58
C ARG A 605 11.62 -49.98 29.68
N ARG A 606 10.74 -49.70 28.70
CA ARG A 606 10.29 -50.71 27.72
C ARG A 606 11.44 -51.42 26.99
N ARG A 607 12.58 -50.75 26.75
CA ARG A 607 13.77 -51.38 26.15
C ARG A 607 14.52 -52.28 27.14
N GLN A 608 14.65 -51.87 28.39
CA GLN A 608 15.17 -52.70 29.49
C GLN A 608 14.29 -53.94 29.70
N ASP A 609 12.96 -53.77 29.76
CA ASP A 609 11.99 -54.85 29.94
C ASP A 609 12.10 -55.90 28.82
N MET A 610 12.20 -55.45 27.56
CA MET A 610 12.40 -56.32 26.38
C MET A 610 13.75 -57.05 26.40
N LEU A 611 14.84 -56.40 26.82
CA LEU A 611 16.15 -57.03 26.94
C LEU A 611 16.16 -58.08 28.07
N SER A 612 15.52 -57.79 29.20
CA SER A 612 15.33 -58.74 30.31
C SER A 612 14.54 -59.97 29.87
N TYR A 613 13.45 -59.77 29.12
CA TYR A 613 12.68 -60.87 28.52
C TYR A 613 13.50 -61.71 27.53
N GLN A 614 14.33 -61.08 26.68
CA GLN A 614 15.21 -61.79 25.76
C GLN A 614 16.26 -62.63 26.50
N LEU A 615 16.89 -62.08 27.54
CA LEU A 615 17.84 -62.81 28.40
C LEU A 615 17.15 -63.99 29.12
N MET A 616 15.94 -63.79 29.66
CA MET A 616 15.14 -64.88 30.24
C MET A 616 14.75 -65.96 29.21
N LYS A 617 14.51 -65.60 27.95
CA LYS A 617 14.21 -66.57 26.88
C LYS A 617 15.45 -67.41 26.56
N ILE A 618 16.62 -66.76 26.39
CA ILE A 618 17.90 -67.44 26.15
C ILE A 618 18.25 -68.36 27.33
N GLY A 619 18.03 -67.92 28.58
CA GLY A 619 18.23 -68.74 29.78
C GLY A 619 17.36 -70.00 29.79
N ARG A 620 16.07 -69.89 29.45
CA ARG A 620 15.17 -71.05 29.33
C ARG A 620 15.54 -71.99 28.19
N GLU A 621 15.93 -71.45 27.03
CA GLU A 621 16.40 -72.27 25.91
C GLU A 621 17.70 -73.01 26.25
N PHE A 622 18.61 -72.38 27.00
CA PHE A 622 19.81 -73.03 27.51
C PHE A 622 19.47 -74.14 28.50
N GLN A 623 18.60 -73.87 29.49
CA GLN A 623 18.13 -74.86 30.46
C GLN A 623 17.47 -76.07 29.79
N LEU A 624 16.61 -75.87 28.78
CA LEU A 624 15.98 -76.95 28.01
C LEU A 624 17.01 -77.79 27.25
N ARG A 625 18.07 -77.17 26.71
CA ARG A 625 19.17 -77.88 26.05
C ARG A 625 20.02 -78.68 27.04
N THR A 626 20.33 -78.13 28.22
CA THR A 626 21.06 -78.87 29.27
C THR A 626 20.23 -80.04 29.82
N ASP A 627 18.92 -79.85 30.03
CA ASP A 627 18.01 -80.93 30.44
C ASP A 627 17.93 -82.04 29.40
N ALA A 628 17.82 -81.69 28.11
CA ALA A 628 17.82 -82.66 27.02
C ALA A 628 19.15 -83.44 26.96
N ALA A 629 20.29 -82.75 27.12
CA ALA A 629 21.61 -83.38 27.18
C ALA A 629 21.76 -84.31 28.39
N LEU A 630 21.31 -83.91 29.57
CA LEU A 630 21.32 -84.75 30.78
C LEU A 630 20.41 -85.97 30.64
N ARG A 631 19.23 -85.82 30.02
CA ARG A 631 18.32 -86.95 29.70
C ARG A 631 18.97 -87.93 28.71
N LEU A 632 19.67 -87.44 27.68
CA LEU A 632 20.45 -88.26 26.75
C LEU A 632 21.61 -88.99 27.43
N GLN A 633 22.39 -88.31 28.27
CA GLN A 633 23.47 -88.93 29.06
C GLN A 633 22.93 -90.00 30.02
N ALA A 634 21.80 -89.74 30.68
CA ALA A 634 21.14 -90.71 31.56
C ALA A 634 20.62 -91.94 30.78
N ALA A 635 20.04 -91.73 29.59
CA ALA A 635 19.61 -92.81 28.71
C ALA A 635 20.81 -93.65 28.21
N TRP A 636 21.93 -93.00 27.86
CA TRP A 636 23.17 -93.69 27.48
C TRP A 636 23.75 -94.51 28.64
N ARG A 637 23.82 -93.95 29.86
CA ARG A 637 24.23 -94.68 31.08
C ARG A 637 23.33 -95.88 31.37
N ARG A 638 22.01 -95.78 31.16
CA ARG A 638 21.09 -96.93 31.25
C ARG A 638 21.37 -97.99 30.18
N LYS A 639 21.62 -97.59 28.92
CA LYS A 639 21.96 -98.51 27.82
C LYS A 639 23.28 -99.25 28.08
N GLN A 640 24.30 -98.54 28.54
CA GLN A 640 25.58 -99.10 29.02
C GLN A 640 25.34 -100.14 30.13
N GLY A 641 24.56 -99.80 31.16
CA GLY A 641 24.20 -100.73 32.24
C GLY A 641 23.41 -101.96 31.77
N HIS A 642 22.53 -101.82 30.78
CA HIS A 642 21.85 -102.94 30.14
C HIS A 642 22.81 -103.84 29.35
N MET A 643 23.75 -103.26 28.60
CA MET A 643 24.77 -104.02 27.85
C MET A 643 25.69 -104.79 28.80
N ALA A 644 26.12 -104.19 29.92
CA ALA A 644 26.88 -104.87 30.97
C ALA A 644 26.07 -106.03 31.60
N LYS A 645 24.80 -105.82 31.94
CA LYS A 645 23.89 -106.89 32.42
C LYS A 645 23.58 -107.97 31.37
N HIS A 646 23.76 -107.69 30.08
CA HIS A 646 23.64 -108.67 29.01
C HIS A 646 24.92 -109.50 28.88
N MET A 647 26.09 -108.87 28.82
CA MET A 647 27.40 -109.55 28.83
C MET A 647 27.56 -110.45 30.07
N LEU A 648 27.17 -109.98 31.25
CA LEU A 648 27.18 -110.78 32.49
C LEU A 648 26.24 -112.00 32.46
N ARG A 649 25.17 -111.98 31.64
CA ARG A 649 24.34 -113.16 31.40
C ARG A 649 25.04 -114.11 30.44
N VAL A 650 25.44 -113.64 29.25
CA VAL A 650 26.17 -114.45 28.26
C VAL A 650 27.38 -115.17 28.86
N LEU A 651 28.18 -114.48 29.69
CA LEU A 651 29.33 -115.08 30.38
C LEU A 651 28.92 -116.13 31.44
N LYS A 652 27.81 -115.93 32.15
CA LYS A 652 27.26 -116.94 33.08
C LYS A 652 26.71 -118.15 32.33
N ASP A 653 26.01 -117.94 31.22
CA ASP A 653 25.44 -118.98 30.39
C ASP A 653 26.56 -119.81 29.73
N GLU A 654 27.66 -119.18 29.31
CA GLU A 654 28.84 -119.87 28.81
C GLU A 654 29.55 -120.68 29.92
N GLN A 655 29.72 -120.12 31.13
CA GLN A 655 30.22 -120.88 32.29
C GLN A 655 29.30 -122.06 32.63
N TYR A 656 27.98 -121.89 32.54
CA TYR A 656 27.00 -122.96 32.78
C TYR A 656 27.14 -124.06 31.72
N GLN A 657 27.26 -123.71 30.42
CA GLN A 657 27.55 -124.68 29.37
C GLN A 657 28.89 -125.41 29.57
N ARG A 658 29.95 -124.70 29.97
CA ARG A 658 31.25 -125.33 30.29
C ARG A 658 31.12 -126.33 31.44
N ARG A 659 30.39 -125.98 32.51
CA ARG A 659 30.08 -126.89 33.64
C ARG A 659 29.22 -128.08 33.21
N ALA A 660 28.18 -127.87 32.42
CA ALA A 660 27.33 -128.94 31.90
C ALA A 660 28.14 -129.93 31.03
N LYS A 661 28.93 -129.43 30.08
CA LYS A 661 29.82 -130.25 29.23
C LYS A 661 30.85 -131.04 30.07
N ALA A 662 31.35 -130.48 31.18
CA ALA A 662 32.21 -131.20 32.12
C ALA A 662 31.46 -132.28 32.90
N ALA A 663 30.24 -132.00 33.37
CA ALA A 663 29.39 -132.98 34.07
C ALA A 663 29.03 -134.16 33.16
N THR A 664 28.68 -133.94 31.89
CA THR A 664 28.43 -135.01 30.91
C THR A 664 29.67 -135.89 30.71
N LYS A 665 30.87 -135.28 30.58
CA LYS A 665 32.14 -136.02 30.49
C LYS A 665 32.43 -136.84 31.75
N LEU A 666 32.02 -136.39 32.94
CA LEU A 666 32.16 -137.15 34.18
C LEU A 666 31.18 -138.34 34.22
N GLN A 667 29.92 -138.11 33.85
CA GLN A 667 28.87 -139.12 33.83
C GLN A 667 29.15 -140.27 32.84
N THR A 668 29.63 -139.97 31.63
CA THR A 668 30.01 -141.03 30.66
C THR A 668 31.19 -141.86 31.17
N ARG A 669 32.19 -141.21 31.78
CA ARG A 669 33.36 -141.90 32.36
C ARG A 669 32.97 -142.79 33.55
N TRP A 670 31.98 -142.37 34.36
CA TRP A 670 31.43 -143.15 35.47
C TRP A 670 30.59 -144.34 35.00
N ARG A 671 29.66 -144.15 34.04
CA ARG A 671 28.88 -145.23 33.40
C ARG A 671 29.79 -146.28 32.77
N GLY A 672 30.83 -145.83 32.05
CA GLY A 672 31.88 -146.71 31.50
C GLY A 672 32.80 -147.35 32.54
N ARG A 673 32.73 -146.97 33.83
CA ARG A 673 33.42 -147.66 34.94
C ARG A 673 32.53 -148.77 35.50
N LEU A 674 31.26 -148.46 35.76
CA LEU A 674 30.24 -149.43 36.20
C LEU A 674 30.06 -150.58 35.21
N GLY A 675 29.94 -150.30 33.91
CA GLY A 675 29.79 -151.34 32.88
C GLY A 675 30.97 -152.32 32.83
N ARG A 676 32.20 -151.85 33.06
CA ARG A 676 33.39 -152.71 33.14
C ARG A 676 33.44 -153.54 34.42
N ALA A 677 32.97 -153.01 35.55
CA ALA A 677 32.85 -153.78 36.80
C ALA A 677 31.84 -154.92 36.67
N ALA A 678 30.66 -154.65 36.08
CA ALA A 678 29.65 -155.68 35.82
C ALA A 678 30.15 -156.77 34.85
N ALA A 679 30.87 -156.38 33.78
CA ALA A 679 31.47 -157.33 32.85
C ALA A 679 32.52 -158.25 33.51
N ALA A 680 33.36 -157.70 34.40
CA ALA A 680 34.35 -158.50 35.15
C ALA A 680 33.68 -159.52 36.10
N GLN A 681 32.61 -159.13 36.80
CA GLN A 681 31.83 -160.04 37.63
C GLN A 681 31.19 -161.17 36.81
N ALA A 682 30.64 -160.85 35.62
CA ALA A 682 30.09 -161.84 34.71
C ALA A 682 31.15 -162.85 34.21
N GLN A 683 32.37 -162.38 33.89
CA GLN A 683 33.49 -163.27 33.53
C GLN A 683 33.89 -164.19 34.68
N GLN A 684 33.99 -163.68 35.91
CA GLN A 684 34.34 -164.50 37.08
C GLN A 684 33.29 -165.59 37.35
N ALA A 685 31.99 -165.27 37.22
CA ALA A 685 30.92 -166.25 37.34
C ALA A 685 30.95 -167.33 36.23
N ALA A 686 31.33 -166.96 35.00
CA ALA A 686 31.49 -167.92 33.90
C ALA A 686 32.67 -168.88 34.15
N ILE A 687 33.83 -168.37 34.61
CA ILE A 687 35.01 -169.18 34.94
C ILE A 687 34.69 -170.20 36.04
N GLN A 688 33.95 -169.81 37.09
CA GLN A 688 33.56 -170.72 38.17
C GLN A 688 32.70 -171.90 37.68
N ARG A 689 31.84 -171.70 36.68
CA ARG A 689 31.03 -172.79 36.09
C ARG A 689 31.88 -173.83 35.35
N LEU A 690 32.87 -173.38 34.57
CA LEU A 690 33.81 -174.27 33.86
C LEU A 690 34.67 -175.10 34.83
N VAL A 691 35.08 -174.52 35.95
CA VAL A 691 35.84 -175.21 37.02
C VAL A 691 34.98 -176.26 37.75
N LEU A 692 33.66 -176.05 37.87
CA LEU A 692 32.74 -177.04 38.42
C LEU A 692 32.50 -178.20 37.44
N GLN A 693 32.27 -177.90 36.16
CA GLN A 693 32.03 -178.92 35.14
C GLN A 693 33.23 -179.88 35.00
N THR A 694 34.44 -179.34 34.88
CA THR A 694 35.67 -180.17 34.75
C THR A 694 35.96 -181.03 35.99
N LYS A 695 35.56 -180.62 37.20
CA LYS A 695 35.61 -181.49 38.39
C LYS A 695 34.64 -182.68 38.29
N LEU A 696 33.46 -182.46 37.74
CA LEU A 696 32.41 -183.46 37.57
C LEU A 696 32.80 -184.53 36.52
N GLU A 697 33.37 -184.09 35.40
CA GLU A 697 33.90 -184.94 34.33
C GLU A 697 35.05 -185.85 34.83
N ASN A 698 35.98 -185.31 35.62
CA ASN A 698 37.07 -186.08 36.22
C ASN A 698 36.57 -187.15 37.24
N HIS A 699 35.48 -186.86 37.96
CA HIS A 699 34.88 -187.81 38.89
C HIS A 699 34.18 -188.97 38.15
N LEU A 700 33.43 -188.66 37.08
CA LEU A 700 32.84 -189.68 36.20
C LEU A 700 33.92 -190.60 35.58
N ALA A 701 35.02 -190.01 35.08
CA ALA A 701 36.12 -190.76 34.50
C ALA A 701 36.77 -191.75 35.49
N THR A 702 36.90 -191.39 36.77
CA THR A 702 37.48 -192.28 37.80
C THR A 702 36.56 -193.45 38.16
N VAL A 703 35.25 -193.21 38.26
CA VAL A 703 34.26 -194.29 38.52
C VAL A 703 34.22 -195.32 37.37
N ILE A 704 34.20 -194.86 36.12
CA ILE A 704 34.18 -195.73 34.94
C ILE A 704 35.45 -196.59 34.87
N GLN A 705 36.63 -196.01 35.13
CA GLN A 705 37.89 -196.75 35.14
C GLN A 705 37.95 -197.82 36.23
N ALA A 706 37.35 -197.59 37.41
CA ALA A 706 37.31 -198.57 38.49
C ALA A 706 36.53 -199.84 38.10
N GLY A 707 35.34 -199.68 37.50
CA GLY A 707 34.50 -200.78 37.04
C GLY A 707 35.20 -201.67 35.99
N TRP A 708 35.82 -201.04 34.98
CA TRP A 708 36.52 -201.74 33.90
C TRP A 708 37.72 -202.55 34.40
N ARG A 709 38.53 -201.99 35.33
CA ARG A 709 39.66 -202.70 35.96
C ARG A 709 39.19 -203.96 36.69
N GLY A 710 38.10 -203.88 37.45
CA GLY A 710 37.52 -205.03 38.17
C GLY A 710 36.98 -206.13 37.24
N GLN A 711 36.39 -205.76 36.10
CA GLN A 711 35.90 -206.71 35.10
C GLN A 711 37.06 -207.45 34.40
N LYS A 712 38.10 -206.71 33.98
CA LYS A 712 39.27 -207.26 33.27
C LYS A 712 40.13 -208.18 34.14
N GLY A 713 40.18 -207.96 35.45
CA GLY A 713 40.82 -208.88 36.40
C GLY A 713 40.16 -210.26 36.46
N ARG A 714 38.82 -210.31 36.48
CA ARG A 714 38.04 -211.58 36.50
C ARG A 714 38.23 -212.42 35.23
N GLN A 715 38.52 -211.78 34.09
CA GLN A 715 38.81 -212.46 32.83
C GLN A 715 40.16 -213.19 32.87
N ARG A 716 41.24 -212.49 33.24
CA ARG A 716 42.60 -213.04 33.35
C ARG A 716 42.70 -214.25 34.29
N TYR A 717 41.92 -214.25 35.39
CA TYR A 717 41.87 -215.38 36.32
C TYR A 717 41.37 -216.67 35.66
N ARG A 718 40.34 -216.58 34.79
CA ARG A 718 39.81 -217.74 34.04
C ARG A 718 40.83 -218.27 33.03
N GLU A 719 41.50 -217.37 32.32
CA GLU A 719 42.55 -217.70 31.34
C GLU A 719 43.72 -218.46 31.99
N ALA A 720 44.17 -218.03 33.17
CA ALA A 720 45.23 -218.69 33.94
C ALA A 720 44.87 -220.13 34.39
N VAL A 721 43.60 -220.36 34.80
CA VAL A 721 43.12 -221.70 35.18
C VAL A 721 43.07 -222.65 33.97
N HIS A 722 42.70 -222.16 32.79
CA HIS A 722 42.71 -222.98 31.57
C HIS A 722 44.13 -223.33 31.10
N ALA A 723 45.10 -222.42 31.24
CA ALA A 723 46.49 -222.66 30.84
C ALA A 723 47.13 -223.84 31.60
N ARG A 724 46.80 -224.02 32.89
CA ARG A 724 47.43 -225.04 33.75
C ARG A 724 46.99 -226.49 33.47
N LYS A 725 45.98 -226.72 32.62
CA LYS A 725 45.44 -228.06 32.31
C LYS A 725 45.90 -228.67 30.97
N ARG A 726 46.80 -228.02 30.21
CA ARG A 726 47.27 -228.53 28.90
C ARG A 726 48.76 -228.27 28.60
N ARG A 727 49.64 -229.21 28.99
CA ARG A 727 50.87 -229.60 28.26
C ARG A 727 51.64 -230.71 28.99
N TRP A 728 51.72 -231.90 28.37
CA TRP A 728 52.67 -232.98 28.69
C TRP A 728 52.86 -233.81 27.41
N LYS A 729 54.12 -234.10 27.05
CA LYS A 729 54.58 -234.72 25.77
C LYS A 729 54.27 -233.85 24.53
N GLU A 730 55.08 -233.84 23.46
CA GLU A 730 56.03 -234.85 22.97
C GLU A 730 57.51 -234.41 22.89
N VAL A 731 58.35 -235.25 22.25
CA VAL A 731 59.82 -235.37 22.35
C VAL A 731 60.35 -235.71 20.93
N PRO A 732 61.56 -235.29 20.51
CA PRO A 732 61.98 -235.29 19.11
C PRO A 732 62.59 -236.62 18.64
N ASN A 733 62.93 -236.72 17.34
CA ASN A 733 64.10 -237.51 16.94
C ASN A 733 64.76 -237.07 15.62
N ALA A 734 65.96 -237.59 15.38
CA ALA A 734 66.77 -237.41 14.17
C ALA A 734 66.26 -238.30 13.00
N GLU A 735 66.73 -238.20 11.75
CA GLU A 735 67.90 -237.49 11.18
C GLU A 735 67.54 -236.69 9.91
N GLY A 736 68.43 -235.78 9.50
CA GLY A 736 68.60 -235.42 8.07
C GLY A 736 67.63 -234.43 7.41
N THR A 737 66.34 -234.37 7.78
CA THR A 737 65.41 -233.28 7.33
C THR A 737 64.18 -233.21 8.24
N GLY A 738 63.88 -232.03 8.80
CA GLY A 738 62.85 -231.88 9.86
C GLY A 738 61.40 -231.95 9.36
N ALA A 739 60.58 -232.86 9.91
CA ALA A 739 59.17 -233.06 9.55
C ALA A 739 58.32 -233.68 10.69
N LYS A 740 56.98 -233.73 10.50
CA LYS A 740 55.88 -234.37 11.31
C LYS A 740 55.27 -233.53 12.46
N VAL A 741 54.00 -233.67 12.93
CA VAL A 741 52.60 -234.00 12.41
C VAL A 741 51.66 -234.20 13.63
N TYR A 742 50.35 -233.88 13.76
CA TYR A 742 49.34 -233.03 13.07
C TYR A 742 48.55 -232.18 14.14
N PHE A 743 47.23 -232.13 14.45
CA PHE A 743 45.91 -232.63 13.94
C PHE A 743 44.71 -231.79 14.51
N VAL A 744 43.43 -232.14 14.26
CA VAL A 744 42.25 -231.21 14.33
C VAL A 744 40.94 -231.81 14.93
N SER A 745 40.08 -231.00 15.58
CA SER A 745 38.62 -231.27 15.81
C SER A 745 37.77 -229.99 16.07
N VAL A 746 36.43 -230.10 16.22
CA VAL A 746 35.40 -229.07 15.85
C VAL A 746 34.26 -228.86 16.90
N LYS A 747 33.43 -227.78 16.78
CA LYS A 747 32.01 -227.52 17.24
C LYS A 747 31.77 -226.51 18.39
N ARG A 748 30.60 -225.83 18.58
CA ARG A 748 29.47 -225.32 17.72
C ARG A 748 28.38 -224.57 18.57
N CYS A 749 27.70 -223.52 18.04
CA CYS A 749 26.37 -222.95 18.47
C CYS A 749 26.23 -222.31 19.89
N ARG A 750 25.19 -221.53 20.29
CA ARG A 750 23.96 -220.97 19.64
C ARG A 750 23.48 -219.64 20.30
N LEU A 751 22.56 -218.93 19.60
CA LEU A 751 21.46 -217.96 19.91
C LEU A 751 20.95 -217.82 21.39
N ASP A 752 20.17 -216.79 21.84
CA ASP A 752 19.29 -215.78 21.16
C ASP A 752 18.86 -214.55 22.04
N ILE A 753 18.22 -213.52 21.42
CA ILE A 753 17.16 -212.56 21.94
C ILE A 753 17.39 -211.65 23.19
N VAL A 754 16.78 -210.45 23.41
CA VAL A 754 16.47 -209.20 22.63
C VAL A 754 15.82 -208.13 23.58
N MET A 755 15.59 -206.87 23.10
CA MET A 755 15.07 -205.64 23.78
C MET A 755 16.15 -204.80 24.50
N ASP A 756 16.39 -203.51 24.24
CA ASP A 756 15.55 -202.29 24.04
C ASP A 756 14.94 -201.71 25.34
N CYS A 757 14.92 -200.38 25.57
CA CYS A 757 14.91 -199.29 24.59
C CYS A 757 15.76 -198.06 24.98
N LYS A 758 16.54 -197.56 24.01
CA LYS A 758 17.17 -196.21 23.86
C LYS A 758 17.83 -195.52 25.07
#